data_AF-A0A354PB01-F1
#
_entry.id   AF-A0A354PB01-F1
#
_cell.length_a   1.000
_cell.length_b   1.000
_cell.length_c   1.000
_cell.angle_alpha   90.00
_cell.angle_beta   90.00
_cell.angle_gamma   90.00
#
_symmetry.space_group_name_H-M   'P 1'
#
loop_
_entity.id
_entity.type
_entity.pdbx_description
1 polymer ?
#
loop_
_entity_poly.entity_id
_entity_poly.type
_entity_poly.pdbx_seq_one_letter_code
_entity_poly.pdbx_strand_id
1 'polypeptide(L)'
;MTYLVLNRHRSGANYLAVHVQILAPENSRLTHDLAVKVQSPLKTLQDLTSSPQDPGTFQAPWASPVSRVLVGASGNVELSKFTYDVRCGQFWVGPTRKLSIKSIRKLSPTELPESWENGVALEVVPLAGSILKLPGQTVNWQGDVWLVMVPAIQIGLLCIGVTFLFQTTVKLRSKTAVSAEYEPFSSNGYGKVVQLGLSTVWVVAVLVMSHQAFLQLPQMLVAYDAMQFCIAGLAIVFVFGTSWGLAKWAAGQAKSIRIDLAAFGVLIAIGLLKAWWIVQNPTVQINDYDIYWRIAKAMAREEWQSLPFNHSGALASAYVTRAFPYYYPVVRIFGSSNEAIAWANLLTHMATLSVSYVLARRTIGLAAAIAALPLLAGFPDFWFGLTIASHDVPAMFQLVCVFLLVDFVRSRIMQMEQRRQPNHRNDWILLTVIAVITGIVSGILDVQRSYWPFLATAFLTAALISQAHVWISKPKPGLGTRLRNLSKSLTGVSLCVLIMFFTASVIRGKVVEKTGPLGTVSVLAYASGVDSKTSAKWNDIAPWAHRYIPKVDENSRSEVGFRRLIYEKVIRASDFWTQFIRRNTELAGFNYTMYHAVDKEDKVHSEEEKISWYEAKSFYCVCFGFGIAVLFVLRLILSARVPFLPGEVFPLLFSVTGFLLLLTVPESVAVYDIFLVFPLCWSASFLFALRPSNGKTSSEYVEWSRMIARAGRGLLVLTVFFFCHVLIGRMVKSAWPPFVTPVATAMLTKSGEGSFLVPSIIRDEVSSSVSFPSDSEQIERGQWTGIHIDLPIANASNSKLYFFLSTDQRRRKQTERDHWDRTPVRYELVLSGEVISSGLLEDLQEPQFISVDLGRRQEVQHDRLDLRLISERAWKLEPEQPAPVIAIEYAFYHHSVDPSSW
;
A
#
# COMPACT_ATOMS: atom_id res chain seq x y z
N MET A 1 -25.45 -0.99 -6.54
CA MET A 1 -24.77 0.31 -6.69
C MET A 1 -25.50 1.41 -5.92
N THR A 2 -26.80 1.62 -6.14
CA THR A 2 -27.65 2.62 -5.45
C THR A 2 -27.66 2.48 -3.91
N TYR A 3 -27.69 1.25 -3.39
CA TYR A 3 -27.64 0.98 -1.94
C TYR A 3 -26.25 1.27 -1.31
N LEU A 4 -25.18 1.17 -2.10
CA LEU A 4 -23.79 1.44 -1.70
C LEU A 4 -23.46 2.94 -1.79
N VAL A 5 -24.17 3.65 -2.68
CA VAL A 5 -24.19 5.10 -2.82
C VAL A 5 -24.93 5.75 -1.63
N LEU A 6 -26.08 5.21 -1.23
CA LEU A 6 -26.86 5.73 -0.09
C LEU A 6 -26.18 5.54 1.29
N ASN A 7 -25.51 4.41 1.54
CA ASN A 7 -24.88 4.16 2.86
C ASN A 7 -23.59 4.99 3.12
N ARG A 8 -23.01 5.60 2.08
CA ARG A 8 -21.84 6.50 2.18
C ARG A 8 -22.21 7.99 2.08
N HIS A 9 -23.49 8.34 1.91
CA HIS A 9 -23.95 9.73 1.83
C HIS A 9 -24.05 10.35 3.24
N ARG A 10 -22.91 10.82 3.77
CA ARG A 10 -22.82 11.55 5.04
C ARG A 10 -22.52 13.05 4.88
N SER A 11 -22.46 13.61 3.68
CA SER A 11 -21.77 14.89 3.42
C SER A 11 -22.64 16.10 3.07
N GLY A 12 -23.95 16.07 3.35
CA GLY A 12 -24.75 17.30 3.32
C GLY A 12 -24.76 17.99 4.69
N ALA A 13 -24.69 19.32 4.76
CA ALA A 13 -24.71 20.10 6.02
C ALA A 13 -25.88 19.78 6.99
N ASN A 14 -26.89 19.05 6.53
CA ASN A 14 -28.04 18.59 7.31
C ASN A 14 -28.17 17.07 7.43
N TYR A 15 -27.27 16.27 6.85
CA TYR A 15 -27.31 14.80 6.85
C TYR A 15 -26.03 14.20 7.47
N LEU A 16 -25.33 15.03 8.25
CA LEU A 16 -24.12 14.68 8.98
C LEU A 16 -24.51 14.11 10.35
N ALA A 17 -23.56 13.43 10.99
CA ALA A 17 -23.75 12.97 12.35
C ALA A 17 -24.02 14.16 13.28
N VAL A 18 -24.88 13.91 14.27
CA VAL A 18 -25.21 14.91 15.28
C VAL A 18 -24.49 14.52 16.52
N HIS A 19 -23.77 15.49 17.05
CA HIS A 19 -23.02 15.34 18.28
C HIS A 19 -23.54 16.31 19.32
N VAL A 20 -23.71 15.83 20.53
CA VAL A 20 -24.23 16.62 21.65
C VAL A 20 -23.31 16.39 22.82
N GLN A 21 -22.59 17.44 23.25
CA GLN A 21 -21.87 17.41 24.51
C GLN A 21 -22.67 18.11 25.59
N ILE A 22 -22.76 17.44 26.73
CA ILE A 22 -23.49 17.85 27.92
C ILE A 22 -22.45 18.09 29.02
N LEU A 23 -22.32 19.36 29.42
CA LEU A 23 -21.42 19.75 30.50
C LEU A 23 -22.25 20.06 31.75
N ALA A 24 -22.07 19.22 32.77
CA ALA A 24 -22.70 19.41 34.07
C ALA A 24 -21.97 20.53 34.86
N PRO A 25 -22.69 21.30 35.69
CA PRO A 25 -22.07 22.22 36.65
C PRO A 25 -20.99 21.54 37.52
N GLU A 26 -19.95 22.28 37.93
CA GLU A 26 -18.75 21.78 38.65
C GLU A 26 -19.05 20.95 39.92
N ASN A 27 -20.26 21.04 40.49
CA ASN A 27 -20.68 20.33 41.70
C ASN A 27 -21.65 19.15 41.45
N SER A 28 -21.99 18.84 40.19
CA SER A 28 -22.87 17.74 39.82
C SER A 28 -22.10 16.69 39.06
N ARG A 29 -21.93 15.49 39.64
CA ARG A 29 -21.39 14.35 38.90
C ARG A 29 -22.41 13.91 37.85
N LEU A 30 -21.94 13.65 36.62
CA LEU A 30 -22.67 12.92 35.58
C LEU A 30 -22.78 11.42 35.99
N THR A 31 -23.48 11.13 37.08
CA THR A 31 -23.69 9.77 37.60
C THR A 31 -25.03 9.16 37.19
N HIS A 32 -25.81 9.87 36.37
CA HIS A 32 -27.14 9.45 35.94
C HIS A 32 -27.14 8.96 34.49
N ASP A 33 -28.00 7.99 34.18
CA ASP A 33 -28.22 7.49 32.81
C ASP A 33 -28.87 8.59 31.97
N LEU A 34 -28.03 9.42 31.35
CA LEU A 34 -28.46 10.41 30.38
C LEU A 34 -28.77 9.71 29.06
N ALA A 35 -29.92 10.06 28.48
CA ALA A 35 -30.32 9.64 27.15
C ALA A 35 -30.55 10.87 26.29
N VAL A 36 -29.99 10.85 25.08
CA VAL A 36 -30.15 11.95 24.13
C VAL A 36 -30.85 11.41 22.89
N LYS A 37 -31.90 12.09 22.44
CA LYS A 37 -32.57 11.82 21.18
C LYS A 37 -32.49 13.04 20.28
N VAL A 38 -32.38 12.84 18.97
CA VAL A 38 -32.56 13.91 17.98
C VAL A 38 -33.89 13.76 17.28
N GLN A 39 -34.55 14.88 17.03
CA GLN A 39 -35.81 14.93 16.30
C GLN A 39 -35.63 15.66 14.97
N SER A 40 -36.15 15.06 13.91
CA SER A 40 -36.19 15.68 12.58
C SER A 40 -37.35 16.67 12.43
N PRO A 41 -37.32 17.54 11.41
CA PRO A 41 -38.48 18.34 11.01
C PRO A 41 -39.73 17.52 10.65
N LEU A 42 -39.58 16.22 10.38
CA LEU A 42 -40.64 15.26 10.12
C LEU A 42 -41.11 14.53 11.39
N LYS A 43 -40.64 14.98 12.57
CA LYS A 43 -40.92 14.42 13.90
C LYS A 43 -40.40 13.00 14.13
N THR A 44 -39.54 12.47 13.26
CA THR A 44 -38.84 11.20 13.53
C THR A 44 -37.82 11.40 14.65
N LEU A 45 -37.77 10.45 15.58
CA LEU A 45 -36.83 10.44 16.71
C LEU A 45 -35.78 9.35 16.50
N GLN A 46 -34.54 9.62 16.89
CA GLN A 46 -33.48 8.61 16.96
C GLN A 46 -32.63 8.85 18.20
N ASP A 47 -32.24 7.76 18.83
CA ASP A 47 -31.38 7.76 20.00
C ASP A 47 -29.92 8.01 19.60
N LEU A 48 -29.21 8.80 20.41
CA LEU A 48 -27.77 8.98 20.32
C LEU A 48 -27.09 8.05 21.32
N THR A 49 -25.99 7.45 20.87
CA THR A 49 -25.15 6.63 21.72
C THR A 49 -24.13 7.50 22.44
N SER A 50 -23.97 7.28 23.75
CA SER A 50 -22.92 7.91 24.54
C SER A 50 -21.55 7.43 24.06
N SER A 51 -20.57 8.33 24.00
CA SER A 51 -19.18 8.01 23.72
C SER A 51 -18.59 7.23 24.91
N PRO A 52 -17.97 6.06 24.69
CA PRO A 52 -17.34 5.28 25.75
C PRO A 52 -16.21 6.03 26.49
N GLN A 53 -15.60 7.00 25.81
CA GLN A 53 -14.43 7.75 26.33
C GLN A 53 -14.82 9.07 27.00
N ASP A 54 -16.00 9.61 26.68
CA ASP A 54 -16.55 10.82 27.28
C ASP A 54 -18.07 10.62 27.45
N PRO A 55 -18.53 10.15 28.62
CA PRO A 55 -19.95 9.89 28.88
C PRO A 55 -20.85 11.12 28.70
N GLY A 56 -20.27 12.33 28.70
CA GLY A 56 -20.99 13.58 28.43
C GLY A 56 -21.22 13.85 26.94
N THR A 57 -20.58 13.12 26.03
CA THR A 57 -20.68 13.31 24.58
C THR A 57 -21.49 12.20 23.93
N PHE A 58 -22.53 12.58 23.20
CA PHE A 58 -23.47 11.69 22.52
C PHE A 58 -23.34 11.85 21.01
N GLN A 59 -23.46 10.75 20.25
CA GLN A 59 -23.42 10.77 18.79
C GLN A 59 -24.41 9.80 18.16
N ALA A 60 -24.98 10.18 17.02
CA ALA A 60 -25.69 9.25 16.14
C ALA A 60 -25.39 9.56 14.67
N PRO A 61 -25.28 8.54 13.81
CA PRO A 61 -25.40 8.75 12.38
C PRO A 61 -26.83 9.25 12.11
N TRP A 62 -26.95 10.48 11.64
CA TRP A 62 -28.23 11.16 11.46
C TRP A 62 -28.40 11.54 10.00
N ALA A 63 -29.53 11.13 9.40
CA ALA A 63 -29.77 11.24 7.97
C ALA A 63 -30.89 12.25 7.63
N SER A 64 -31.07 13.29 8.44
CA SER A 64 -32.07 14.34 8.22
C SER A 64 -31.63 15.63 8.91
N PRO A 65 -32.10 16.84 8.54
CA PRO A 65 -31.85 18.01 9.38
C PRO A 65 -32.31 17.76 10.83
N VAL A 66 -31.60 18.33 11.81
CA VAL A 66 -32.05 18.35 13.22
C VAL A 66 -32.91 19.58 13.43
N SER A 67 -34.13 19.38 13.91
CA SER A 67 -34.95 20.50 14.43
C SER A 67 -34.87 20.61 15.94
N ARG A 68 -34.75 19.48 16.65
CA ARG A 68 -34.66 19.45 18.11
C ARG A 68 -33.70 18.40 18.59
N VAL A 69 -33.06 18.66 19.72
CA VAL A 69 -32.36 17.66 20.52
C VAL A 69 -33.12 17.52 21.84
N LEU A 70 -33.50 16.30 22.18
CA LEU A 70 -34.13 15.96 23.45
C LEU A 70 -33.07 15.34 24.35
N VAL A 71 -32.95 15.83 25.58
CA VAL A 71 -32.06 15.27 26.59
C VAL A 71 -32.91 14.86 27.78
N GLY A 72 -32.78 13.62 28.24
CA GLY A 72 -33.50 13.10 29.39
C GLY A 72 -32.62 12.33 30.35
N ALA A 73 -33.15 12.11 31.56
CA ALA A 73 -32.49 11.40 32.64
C ALA A 73 -33.48 10.53 33.42
N SER A 74 -32.99 9.40 33.96
CA SER A 74 -33.63 8.66 35.05
C SER A 74 -33.22 9.29 36.39
N GLY A 75 -34.10 10.12 36.97
CA GLY A 75 -33.86 10.80 38.24
C GLY A 75 -34.26 12.29 38.25
N ASN A 76 -34.30 12.85 39.47
CA ASN A 76 -34.62 14.27 39.70
C ASN A 76 -33.41 15.18 39.45
N VAL A 77 -32.98 15.27 38.19
CA VAL A 77 -31.88 16.13 37.73
C VAL A 77 -32.41 17.38 37.05
N GLU A 78 -31.93 18.55 37.47
CA GLU A 78 -32.32 19.84 36.89
C GLU A 78 -31.54 20.14 35.60
N LEU A 79 -31.87 19.41 34.52
CA LEU A 79 -31.20 19.48 33.21
C LEU A 79 -31.14 20.91 32.62
N SER A 80 -32.08 21.81 32.96
CA SER A 80 -32.06 23.20 32.51
C SER A 80 -30.83 24.02 32.97
N LYS A 81 -30.08 23.54 33.98
CA LYS A 81 -28.84 24.17 34.47
C LYS A 81 -27.58 23.70 33.74
N PHE A 82 -27.69 22.71 32.86
CA PHE A 82 -26.55 22.14 32.15
C PHE A 82 -26.19 23.00 30.95
N THR A 83 -24.92 22.96 30.54
CA THR A 83 -24.48 23.61 29.30
C THR A 83 -24.47 22.59 28.18
N TYR A 84 -25.07 22.96 27.04
CA TYR A 84 -25.20 22.10 25.88
C TYR A 84 -24.39 22.64 24.70
N ASP A 85 -23.55 21.80 24.11
CA ASP A 85 -22.91 22.08 22.83
C ASP A 85 -23.41 21.09 21.78
N VAL A 86 -24.24 21.58 20.86
CA VAL A 86 -24.78 20.77 19.76
C VAL A 86 -24.00 21.09 18.50
N ARG A 87 -23.47 20.06 17.86
CA ARG A 87 -22.68 20.16 16.64
C ARG A 87 -23.24 19.22 15.57
N CYS A 88 -23.18 19.67 14.33
CA CYS A 88 -23.48 18.87 13.15
C CYS A 88 -22.19 18.72 12.35
N GLY A 89 -21.77 17.49 12.09
CA GLY A 89 -20.55 17.19 11.36
C GLY A 89 -20.32 15.69 11.32
N GLN A 90 -19.35 15.22 10.53
CA GLN A 90 -19.07 13.79 10.44
C GLN A 90 -18.49 13.23 11.76
N PHE A 91 -18.02 14.13 12.62
CA PHE A 91 -17.04 13.95 13.68
C PHE A 91 -17.27 14.98 14.80
N TRP A 92 -16.67 14.84 15.99
CA TRP A 92 -16.84 15.85 17.08
C TRP A 92 -15.88 17.05 16.94
N VAL A 93 -14.64 16.79 16.49
CA VAL A 93 -13.53 17.78 16.50
C VAL A 93 -13.07 18.17 15.07
N GLY A 94 -13.70 17.59 14.05
CA GLY A 94 -13.49 17.90 12.61
C GLY A 94 -14.29 19.11 12.11
N PRO A 95 -14.52 19.29 10.79
CA PRO A 95 -15.35 20.35 10.23
C PRO A 95 -16.81 20.18 10.69
N THR A 96 -17.05 20.60 11.92
CA THR A 96 -18.30 20.58 12.62
C THR A 96 -18.81 21.99 12.69
N ARG A 97 -20.09 22.15 12.38
CA ARG A 97 -20.75 23.42 12.57
C ARG A 97 -21.53 23.35 13.88
N LYS A 98 -21.17 24.23 14.81
CA LYS A 98 -21.95 24.44 16.01
C LYS A 98 -23.36 24.88 15.60
N LEU A 99 -24.36 24.14 16.07
CA LEU A 99 -25.77 24.49 15.90
C LEU A 99 -26.16 25.47 17.00
N SER A 100 -26.66 26.63 16.60
CA SER A 100 -27.19 27.60 17.56
C SER A 100 -28.45 27.04 18.21
N ILE A 101 -28.47 27.02 19.55
CA ILE A 101 -29.65 26.65 20.33
C ILE A 101 -30.51 27.91 20.45
N LYS A 102 -31.72 27.89 19.87
CA LYS A 102 -32.68 29.01 19.96
C LYS A 102 -33.27 29.13 21.37
N SER A 103 -33.63 27.99 21.96
CA SER A 103 -34.27 27.95 23.27
C SER A 103 -34.11 26.58 23.89
N ILE A 104 -34.05 26.56 25.22
CA ILE A 104 -34.07 25.36 26.05
C ILE A 104 -35.42 25.35 26.76
N ARG A 105 -36.23 24.31 26.54
CA ARG A 105 -37.56 24.18 27.14
C ARG A 105 -37.67 22.88 27.92
N LYS A 106 -38.20 22.91 29.14
CA LYS A 106 -38.53 21.68 29.88
C LYS A 106 -39.62 20.91 29.13
N LEU A 107 -39.45 19.59 29.00
CA LEU A 107 -40.46 18.73 28.38
C LEU A 107 -41.66 18.54 29.32
N SER A 108 -42.86 18.58 28.75
CA SER A 108 -44.09 18.26 29.48
C SER A 108 -44.21 16.74 29.70
N PRO A 109 -44.97 16.27 30.71
CA PRO A 109 -45.15 14.83 30.96
C PRO A 109 -45.64 14.03 29.74
N THR A 110 -46.41 14.67 28.85
CA THR A 110 -46.92 14.08 27.60
C THR A 110 -45.88 13.99 26.48
N GLU A 111 -44.76 14.70 26.59
CA GLU A 111 -43.67 14.71 25.60
C GLU A 111 -42.45 13.88 26.05
N LEU A 112 -42.43 13.43 27.30
CA LEU A 112 -41.37 12.58 27.82
C LEU A 112 -41.49 11.17 27.23
N PRO A 113 -40.41 10.61 26.65
CA PRO A 113 -40.31 9.19 26.41
C PRO A 113 -40.58 8.40 27.69
N GLU A 114 -41.21 7.23 27.59
CA GLU A 114 -41.66 6.43 28.75
C GLU A 114 -40.55 6.11 29.76
N SER A 115 -39.28 6.11 29.33
CA SER A 115 -38.12 5.85 30.18
C SER A 115 -37.55 7.07 30.90
N TRP A 116 -38.12 8.27 30.71
CA TRP A 116 -37.56 9.52 31.23
C TRP A 116 -38.42 10.11 32.35
N GLU A 117 -37.80 10.39 33.50
CA GLU A 117 -38.47 11.09 34.61
C GLU A 117 -38.44 12.61 34.42
N ASN A 118 -37.37 13.13 33.82
CA ASN A 118 -37.20 14.53 33.47
C ASN A 118 -36.51 14.68 32.12
N GLY A 119 -36.78 15.77 31.40
CA GLY A 119 -36.14 16.06 30.14
C GLY A 119 -36.25 17.51 29.67
N VAL A 120 -35.35 17.90 28.79
CA VAL A 120 -35.34 19.21 28.11
C VAL A 120 -35.29 19.04 26.60
N ALA A 121 -35.95 19.94 25.88
CA ALA A 121 -35.85 20.09 24.44
C ALA A 121 -34.98 21.31 24.13
N LEU A 122 -33.91 21.07 23.36
CA LEU A 122 -33.07 22.09 22.74
C LEU A 122 -33.62 22.33 21.34
N GLU A 123 -34.31 23.46 21.13
CA GLU A 123 -34.73 23.89 19.80
C GLU A 123 -33.49 24.43 19.09
N VAL A 124 -33.01 23.73 18.06
CA VAL A 124 -31.82 24.13 17.32
C VAL A 124 -32.21 24.89 16.06
N VAL A 125 -31.41 25.88 15.67
CA VAL A 125 -31.53 26.49 14.34
C VAL A 125 -31.06 25.45 13.31
N PRO A 126 -31.95 24.87 12.47
CA PRO A 126 -31.50 23.97 11.42
C PRO A 126 -30.62 24.76 10.44
N LEU A 127 -29.55 24.14 9.95
CA LEU A 127 -28.61 24.81 9.03
C LEU A 127 -29.26 25.11 7.67
N ALA A 128 -30.25 24.32 7.25
CA ALA A 128 -31.20 24.63 6.17
C ALA A 128 -32.45 23.71 6.20
N GLY A 129 -33.53 24.04 5.49
CA GLY A 129 -34.78 23.23 5.44
C GLY A 129 -34.79 22.12 4.38
N SER A 130 -35.21 20.89 4.72
CA SER A 130 -35.21 19.74 3.77
C SER A 130 -36.26 19.85 2.65
N ILE A 131 -35.91 19.35 1.44
CA ILE A 131 -36.81 19.15 0.28
C ILE A 131 -38.01 18.23 0.54
N LEU A 132 -37.98 17.37 1.57
CA LEU A 132 -39.07 16.41 1.85
C LEU A 132 -40.32 17.06 2.47
N LYS A 133 -40.49 18.38 2.39
CA LYS A 133 -41.74 19.08 2.68
C LYS A 133 -42.32 19.76 1.43
N LEU A 134 -43.60 19.45 1.22
CA LEU A 134 -44.61 19.98 0.28
C LEU A 134 -44.65 21.53 0.17
N PRO A 135 -45.34 22.09 -0.86
CA PRO A 135 -45.03 23.40 -1.44
C PRO A 135 -45.19 24.57 -0.46
N GLY A 136 -44.22 25.49 -0.47
CA GLY A 136 -44.26 26.75 0.29
C GLY A 136 -43.03 27.06 1.14
N GLN A 137 -41.98 26.22 1.15
CA GLN A 137 -40.73 26.51 1.89
C GLN A 137 -39.48 26.51 1.01
N THR A 138 -38.48 27.28 1.45
CA THR A 138 -37.22 27.56 0.75
C THR A 138 -36.39 26.29 0.53
N VAL A 139 -36.05 26.01 -0.72
CA VAL A 139 -35.15 24.93 -1.14
C VAL A 139 -33.82 25.02 -0.38
N ASN A 140 -33.37 23.93 0.24
CA ASN A 140 -32.00 23.83 0.76
C ASN A 140 -31.02 23.62 -0.40
N TRP A 141 -30.71 24.75 -1.06
CA TRP A 141 -29.72 24.83 -2.13
C TRP A 141 -28.33 24.35 -1.70
N GLN A 142 -28.01 24.35 -0.40
CA GLN A 142 -26.70 23.99 0.13
C GLN A 142 -26.51 22.49 0.39
N GLY A 143 -27.57 21.73 0.68
CA GLY A 143 -27.49 20.29 0.95
C GLY A 143 -28.08 19.44 -0.16
N ASP A 144 -29.38 19.59 -0.42
CA ASP A 144 -30.13 18.65 -1.25
C ASP A 144 -29.77 18.79 -2.74
N VAL A 145 -29.59 20.03 -3.21
CA VAL A 145 -29.15 20.31 -4.58
C VAL A 145 -27.74 19.80 -4.80
N TRP A 146 -26.82 20.02 -3.87
CA TRP A 146 -25.43 19.55 -4.00
C TRP A 146 -25.30 18.03 -3.91
N LEU A 147 -26.17 17.34 -3.18
CA LEU A 147 -26.18 15.88 -3.13
C LEU A 147 -26.46 15.25 -4.50
N VAL A 148 -27.22 15.93 -5.36
CA VAL A 148 -27.47 15.52 -6.75
C VAL A 148 -26.48 16.16 -7.72
N MET A 149 -26.17 17.45 -7.53
CA MET A 149 -25.31 18.23 -8.42
C MET A 149 -23.84 17.84 -8.33
N VAL A 150 -23.27 17.53 -7.16
CA VAL A 150 -21.85 17.11 -7.07
C VAL A 150 -21.63 15.82 -7.86
N PRO A 151 -22.39 14.73 -7.68
CA PRO A 151 -22.25 13.54 -8.52
C PRO A 151 -22.53 13.83 -10.00
N ALA A 152 -23.54 14.65 -10.33
CA ALA A 152 -23.82 15.01 -11.72
C ALA A 152 -22.68 15.81 -12.37
N ILE A 153 -22.06 16.74 -11.65
CA ILE A 153 -20.88 17.51 -12.07
C ILE A 153 -19.67 16.59 -12.17
N GLN A 154 -19.45 15.69 -11.20
CA GLN A 154 -18.35 14.70 -11.25
C GLN A 154 -18.47 13.79 -12.47
N ILE A 155 -19.67 13.25 -12.73
CA ILE A 155 -19.96 12.46 -13.93
C ILE A 155 -19.79 13.31 -15.18
N GLY A 156 -20.30 14.55 -15.18
CA GLY A 156 -20.16 15.48 -16.30
C GLY A 156 -18.70 15.80 -16.61
N LEU A 157 -17.89 16.11 -15.60
CA LEU A 157 -16.45 16.34 -15.70
C LEU A 157 -15.69 15.08 -16.11
N LEU A 158 -16.09 13.91 -15.62
CA LEU A 158 -15.54 12.63 -16.06
C LEU A 158 -15.86 12.38 -17.54
N CYS A 159 -17.10 12.59 -17.96
CA CYS A 159 -17.52 12.47 -19.35
C CYS A 159 -16.81 13.49 -20.24
N ILE A 160 -16.68 14.74 -19.82
CA ILE A 160 -15.92 15.78 -20.53
C ILE A 160 -14.44 15.39 -20.57
N GLY A 161 -13.87 14.90 -19.48
CA GLY A 161 -12.49 14.46 -19.39
C GLY A 161 -12.21 13.27 -20.31
N VAL A 162 -13.05 12.25 -20.28
CA VAL A 162 -12.99 11.08 -21.18
C VAL A 162 -13.20 11.50 -22.63
N THR A 163 -14.15 12.41 -22.90
CA THR A 163 -14.40 12.94 -24.25
C THR A 163 -13.22 13.78 -24.73
N PHE A 164 -12.64 14.61 -23.87
CA PHE A 164 -11.45 15.41 -24.16
C PHE A 164 -10.25 14.50 -24.39
N LEU A 165 -10.07 13.46 -23.58
CA LEU A 165 -9.04 12.44 -23.78
C LEU A 165 -9.24 11.71 -25.09
N PHE A 166 -10.47 11.28 -25.40
CA PHE A 166 -10.82 10.64 -26.66
C PHE A 166 -10.57 11.57 -27.85
N GLN A 167 -11.06 12.80 -27.79
CA GLN A 167 -10.82 13.82 -28.81
C GLN A 167 -9.34 14.17 -28.94
N THR A 168 -8.59 14.21 -27.84
CA THR A 168 -7.14 14.43 -27.84
C THR A 168 -6.43 13.23 -28.45
N THR A 169 -6.87 12.01 -28.17
CA THR A 169 -6.39 10.77 -28.80
C THR A 169 -6.63 10.82 -30.30
N VAL A 170 -7.82 11.23 -30.74
CA VAL A 170 -8.21 11.38 -32.15
C VAL A 170 -7.45 12.53 -32.83
N LYS A 171 -7.29 13.68 -32.16
CA LYS A 171 -6.56 14.85 -32.69
C LYS A 171 -5.05 14.58 -32.78
N LEU A 172 -4.45 14.02 -31.73
CA LEU A 172 -3.04 13.58 -31.73
C LEU A 172 -2.78 12.52 -32.79
N ARG A 173 -3.77 11.66 -33.08
CA ARG A 173 -3.77 10.68 -34.17
C ARG A 173 -3.70 11.32 -35.55
N SER A 174 -4.44 12.41 -35.77
CA SER A 174 -4.52 13.07 -37.09
C SER A 174 -3.31 13.94 -37.43
N LYS A 175 -2.45 14.26 -36.45
CA LYS A 175 -1.49 15.37 -36.53
C LYS A 175 -0.20 15.13 -35.75
N THR A 176 0.42 13.95 -35.72
CA THR A 176 1.77 13.84 -35.13
C THR A 176 2.74 13.16 -36.08
N ALA A 177 3.63 13.97 -36.67
CA ALA A 177 4.90 13.50 -37.21
C ALA A 177 5.93 13.74 -36.11
N VAL A 178 6.39 12.67 -35.46
CA VAL A 178 7.65 12.72 -34.69
C VAL A 178 8.74 13.05 -35.72
N SER A 179 9.62 14.01 -35.41
CA SER A 179 10.70 14.39 -36.33
C SER A 179 11.45 13.12 -36.78
N ALA A 180 11.74 13.03 -38.07
CA ALA A 180 12.35 11.88 -38.72
C ALA A 180 13.78 11.53 -38.24
N GLU A 181 14.26 12.16 -37.16
CA GLU A 181 15.59 11.94 -36.58
C GLU A 181 15.67 10.69 -35.68
N TYR A 182 14.55 10.04 -35.35
CA TYR A 182 14.55 8.84 -34.53
C TYR A 182 13.98 7.65 -35.32
N GLU A 183 14.86 6.83 -35.90
CA GLU A 183 14.45 5.56 -36.48
C GLU A 183 13.84 4.67 -35.38
N PRO A 184 12.56 4.29 -35.46
CA PRO A 184 11.97 3.36 -34.51
C PRO A 184 12.66 1.99 -34.64
N PHE A 185 12.82 1.27 -33.52
CA PHE A 185 13.41 -0.08 -33.36
C PHE A 185 12.85 -1.21 -34.29
N SER A 186 12.00 -0.88 -35.26
CA SER A 186 11.04 -1.79 -35.91
C SER A 186 11.50 -2.48 -37.20
N SER A 187 12.68 -2.21 -37.76
CA SER A 187 13.03 -2.72 -39.10
C SER A 187 13.75 -4.08 -39.16
N ASN A 188 14.23 -4.64 -38.04
CA ASN A 188 15.01 -5.90 -38.04
C ASN A 188 14.34 -7.04 -37.24
N GLY A 189 14.68 -8.30 -37.53
CA GLY A 189 14.10 -9.50 -36.89
C GLY A 189 14.22 -9.56 -35.36
N TYR A 190 15.27 -8.98 -34.79
CA TYR A 190 15.42 -8.81 -33.33
C TYR A 190 14.47 -7.75 -32.76
N GLY A 191 14.17 -6.72 -33.56
CA GLY A 191 13.11 -5.75 -33.27
C GLY A 191 11.80 -6.48 -32.97
N LYS A 192 11.49 -7.60 -33.64
CA LYS A 192 10.29 -8.39 -33.37
C LYS A 192 10.31 -9.11 -32.01
N VAL A 193 11.44 -9.65 -31.57
CA VAL A 193 11.57 -10.36 -30.27
C VAL A 193 11.56 -9.39 -29.11
N VAL A 194 12.34 -8.31 -29.19
CA VAL A 194 12.31 -7.22 -28.21
C VAL A 194 10.94 -6.55 -28.20
N GLN A 195 10.32 -6.35 -29.36
CA GLN A 195 8.95 -5.85 -29.44
C GLN A 195 7.94 -6.84 -28.86
N LEU A 196 8.15 -8.15 -28.96
CA LEU A 196 7.28 -9.15 -28.33
C LEU A 196 7.41 -9.10 -26.80
N GLY A 197 8.63 -9.17 -26.26
CA GLY A 197 8.88 -9.08 -24.82
C GLY A 197 8.43 -7.74 -24.23
N LEU A 198 8.77 -6.64 -24.90
CA LEU A 198 8.22 -5.32 -24.57
C LEU A 198 6.70 -5.36 -24.66
N SER A 199 6.08 -5.92 -25.72
CA SER A 199 4.62 -5.91 -25.87
C SER A 199 3.88 -6.63 -24.74
N THR A 200 4.45 -7.69 -24.18
CA THR A 200 3.91 -8.37 -23.01
C THR A 200 3.97 -7.47 -21.78
N VAL A 201 5.14 -6.87 -21.53
CA VAL A 201 5.33 -5.90 -20.44
C VAL A 201 4.40 -4.68 -20.62
N TRP A 202 4.22 -4.21 -21.87
CA TRP A 202 3.29 -3.15 -22.24
C TRP A 202 1.85 -3.50 -21.89
N VAL A 203 1.37 -4.69 -22.25
CA VAL A 203 -0.01 -5.10 -21.96
C VAL A 203 -0.22 -5.27 -20.47
N VAL A 204 0.73 -5.85 -19.74
CA VAL A 204 0.65 -5.93 -18.27
C VAL A 204 0.56 -4.52 -17.67
N ALA A 205 1.42 -3.60 -18.09
CA ALA A 205 1.39 -2.21 -17.62
C ALA A 205 0.05 -1.54 -17.95
N VAL A 206 -0.49 -1.72 -19.17
CA VAL A 206 -1.81 -1.17 -19.54
C VAL A 206 -2.91 -1.73 -18.64
N LEU A 207 -2.98 -3.04 -18.45
CA LEU A 207 -4.02 -3.68 -17.64
C LEU A 207 -3.96 -3.25 -16.19
N VAL A 208 -2.76 -3.27 -15.60
CA VAL A 208 -2.50 -2.84 -14.22
C VAL A 208 -2.91 -1.39 -14.01
N MET A 209 -2.43 -0.48 -14.86
CA MET A 209 -2.68 0.95 -14.70
C MET A 209 -4.12 1.32 -15.02
N SER A 210 -4.76 0.61 -15.97
CA SER A 210 -6.20 0.75 -16.23
C SER A 210 -7.02 0.28 -15.04
N HIS A 211 -6.62 -0.82 -14.39
CA HIS A 211 -7.24 -1.28 -13.16
C HIS A 211 -7.07 -0.26 -12.04
N GLN A 212 -5.87 0.31 -11.83
CA GLN A 212 -5.66 1.37 -10.84
C GLN A 212 -6.55 2.59 -11.11
N ALA A 213 -6.63 3.05 -12.36
CA ALA A 213 -7.52 4.15 -12.75
C ALA A 213 -9.00 3.81 -12.49
N PHE A 214 -9.43 2.58 -12.80
CA PHE A 214 -10.79 2.12 -12.55
C PHE A 214 -11.12 2.10 -11.05
N LEU A 215 -10.18 1.69 -10.20
CA LEU A 215 -10.35 1.67 -8.75
C LEU A 215 -10.49 3.05 -8.11
N GLN A 216 -10.01 4.11 -8.77
CA GLN A 216 -10.23 5.49 -8.32
C GLN A 216 -11.67 5.95 -8.57
N LEU A 217 -12.36 5.42 -9.59
CA LEU A 217 -13.69 5.91 -9.98
C LEU A 217 -14.71 5.87 -8.85
N PRO A 218 -14.87 4.77 -8.07
CA PRO A 218 -15.80 4.77 -6.93
C PRO A 218 -15.43 5.80 -5.86
N GLN A 219 -14.15 6.11 -5.69
CA GLN A 219 -13.68 7.10 -4.74
C GLN A 219 -13.95 8.53 -5.24
N MET A 220 -13.82 8.78 -6.55
CA MET A 220 -14.17 10.06 -7.17
C MET A 220 -15.66 10.38 -7.11
N LEU A 221 -16.52 9.34 -7.12
CA LEU A 221 -17.99 9.47 -7.12
C LEU A 221 -18.59 9.56 -5.72
N VAL A 222 -17.76 9.77 -4.69
CA VAL A 222 -18.23 10.09 -3.33
C VAL A 222 -18.77 11.52 -3.32
N ALA A 223 -19.85 11.76 -2.56
CA ALA A 223 -20.36 13.10 -2.34
C ALA A 223 -19.42 13.84 -1.38
N TYR A 224 -18.91 15.00 -1.79
CA TYR A 224 -18.03 15.85 -0.98
C TYR A 224 -18.75 17.15 -0.62
N ASP A 225 -18.33 17.79 0.47
CA ASP A 225 -18.68 19.17 0.75
C ASP A 225 -18.37 20.06 -0.47
N ALA A 226 -19.33 20.90 -0.86
CA ALA A 226 -19.26 21.65 -2.11
C ALA A 226 -18.04 22.61 -2.16
N MET A 227 -17.71 23.25 -1.03
CA MET A 227 -16.56 24.15 -0.97
C MET A 227 -15.26 23.37 -1.08
N GLN A 228 -15.14 22.26 -0.35
CA GLN A 228 -13.97 21.37 -0.41
C GLN A 228 -13.77 20.78 -1.82
N PHE A 229 -14.86 20.36 -2.45
CA PHE A 229 -14.88 19.91 -3.84
C PHE A 229 -14.40 21.01 -4.81
N CYS A 230 -14.91 22.23 -4.69
CA CYS A 230 -14.49 23.35 -5.52
C CYS A 230 -13.00 23.67 -5.34
N ILE A 231 -12.50 23.70 -4.10
CA ILE A 231 -11.08 23.95 -3.82
C ILE A 231 -10.19 22.88 -4.45
N ALA A 232 -10.53 21.61 -4.24
CA ALA A 232 -9.76 20.49 -4.80
C ALA A 232 -9.84 20.46 -6.33
N GLY A 233 -11.02 20.70 -6.91
CA GLY A 233 -11.22 20.82 -8.35
C GLY A 233 -10.39 21.96 -8.96
N LEU A 234 -10.39 23.14 -8.34
CA LEU A 234 -9.56 24.27 -8.73
C LEU A 234 -8.07 23.94 -8.64
N ALA A 235 -7.62 23.25 -7.59
CA ALA A 235 -6.24 22.81 -7.45
C ALA A 235 -5.81 21.84 -8.56
N ILE A 236 -6.65 20.87 -8.91
CA ILE A 236 -6.41 19.94 -10.03
C ILE A 236 -6.32 20.70 -11.35
N VAL A 237 -7.32 21.54 -11.65
CA VAL A 237 -7.36 22.35 -12.87
C VAL A 237 -6.15 23.28 -12.93
N PHE A 238 -5.73 23.86 -11.81
CA PHE A 238 -4.56 24.71 -11.74
C PHE A 238 -3.28 23.95 -12.08
N VAL A 239 -3.04 22.78 -11.47
CA VAL A 239 -1.82 21.99 -11.73
C VAL A 239 -1.78 21.47 -13.17
N PHE A 240 -2.83 20.79 -13.63
CA PHE A 240 -2.89 20.25 -14.98
C PHE A 240 -2.96 21.35 -16.05
N GLY A 241 -3.73 22.41 -15.81
CA GLY A 241 -3.86 23.56 -16.71
C GLY A 241 -2.55 24.35 -16.84
N THR A 242 -1.84 24.57 -15.73
CA THR A 242 -0.52 25.21 -15.74
C THR A 242 0.50 24.36 -16.51
N SER A 243 0.54 23.04 -16.26
CA SER A 243 1.41 22.12 -17.01
C SER A 243 1.12 22.13 -18.50
N TRP A 244 -0.16 22.08 -18.90
CA TRP A 244 -0.57 22.18 -20.30
C TRP A 244 -0.17 23.53 -20.91
N GLY A 245 -0.48 24.63 -20.22
CA GLY A 245 -0.16 25.99 -20.67
C GLY A 245 1.34 26.20 -20.86
N LEU A 246 2.16 25.77 -19.90
CA LEU A 246 3.62 25.82 -19.98
C LEU A 246 4.15 24.96 -21.12
N ALA A 247 3.63 23.75 -21.34
CA ALA A 247 4.01 22.90 -22.47
C ALA A 247 3.74 23.61 -23.81
N LYS A 248 2.55 24.19 -23.99
CA LYS A 248 2.17 24.89 -25.24
C LYS A 248 2.96 26.17 -25.43
N TRP A 249 3.16 26.95 -24.38
CA TRP A 249 3.99 28.14 -24.42
C TRP A 249 5.44 27.80 -24.78
N ALA A 250 6.04 26.81 -24.12
CA ALA A 250 7.41 26.37 -24.38
C ALA A 250 7.56 25.80 -25.80
N ALA A 251 6.55 25.09 -26.30
CA ALA A 251 6.49 24.69 -27.70
C ALA A 251 6.45 25.89 -28.67
N GLY A 252 6.03 27.08 -28.27
CA GLY A 252 6.10 28.29 -29.09
C GLY A 252 7.44 29.02 -29.04
N GLN A 253 8.34 28.68 -28.11
CA GLN A 253 9.58 29.45 -27.91
C GLN A 253 10.71 28.98 -28.82
N ALA A 254 11.38 29.93 -29.46
CA ALA A 254 12.57 29.68 -30.29
C ALA A 254 13.86 29.54 -29.47
N LYS A 255 13.95 30.18 -28.29
CA LYS A 255 15.18 30.23 -27.47
C LYS A 255 15.00 29.39 -26.20
N SER A 256 15.86 28.40 -25.99
CA SER A 256 15.84 27.51 -24.81
C SER A 256 16.02 28.26 -23.49
N ILE A 257 16.84 29.33 -23.48
CA ILE A 257 17.12 30.13 -22.28
C ILE A 257 15.85 30.73 -21.65
N ARG A 258 14.84 31.09 -22.46
CA ARG A 258 13.57 31.63 -21.96
C ARG A 258 12.79 30.59 -21.18
N ILE A 259 12.81 29.34 -21.66
CA ILE A 259 12.13 28.23 -20.98
C ILE A 259 12.88 27.86 -19.69
N ASP A 260 14.22 27.88 -19.70
CA ASP A 260 15.01 27.66 -18.49
C ASP A 260 14.74 28.74 -17.42
N LEU A 261 14.65 30.01 -17.81
CA LEU A 261 14.27 31.10 -16.91
C LEU A 261 12.84 30.93 -16.38
N ALA A 262 11.90 30.52 -17.22
CA ALA A 262 10.53 30.23 -16.78
C ALA A 262 10.48 29.03 -15.83
N ALA A 263 11.23 27.96 -16.10
CA ALA A 263 11.34 26.81 -15.21
C ALA A 263 11.91 27.21 -13.84
N PHE A 264 12.92 28.08 -13.82
CA PHE A 264 13.45 28.66 -12.58
C PHE A 264 12.39 29.48 -11.83
N GLY A 265 11.64 30.33 -12.53
CA GLY A 265 10.52 31.09 -11.94
C GLY A 265 9.42 30.18 -11.37
N VAL A 266 9.07 29.10 -12.09
CA VAL A 266 8.11 28.08 -11.63
C VAL A 266 8.63 27.35 -10.39
N LEU A 267 9.91 26.98 -10.34
CA LEU A 267 10.53 26.39 -9.15
C LEU A 267 10.44 27.33 -7.95
N ILE A 268 10.76 28.62 -8.11
CA ILE A 268 10.63 29.60 -7.02
C ILE A 268 9.17 29.68 -6.54
N ALA A 269 8.21 29.79 -7.46
CA ALA A 269 6.79 29.86 -7.11
C ALA A 269 6.32 28.61 -6.34
N ILE A 270 6.73 27.41 -6.78
CA ILE A 270 6.43 26.15 -6.07
C ILE A 270 7.07 26.14 -4.69
N GLY A 271 8.34 26.57 -4.57
CA GLY A 271 9.06 26.63 -3.30
C GLY A 271 8.40 27.57 -2.30
N LEU A 272 7.99 28.77 -2.74
CA LEU A 272 7.25 29.73 -1.93
C LEU A 272 5.88 29.21 -1.51
N LEU A 273 5.16 28.55 -2.41
CA LEU A 273 3.85 27.98 -2.10
C LEU A 273 3.97 26.84 -1.07
N LYS A 274 4.96 25.96 -1.21
CA LYS A 274 5.25 24.90 -0.23
C LYS A 274 5.73 25.46 1.11
N ALA A 275 6.55 26.50 1.11
CA ALA A 275 6.96 27.20 2.33
C ALA A 275 5.75 27.80 3.06
N TRP A 276 4.86 28.47 2.33
CA TRP A 276 3.60 28.97 2.88
C TRP A 276 2.74 27.83 3.45
N TRP A 277 2.63 26.71 2.73
CA TRP A 277 1.92 25.52 3.21
C TRP A 277 2.45 25.00 4.56
N ILE A 278 3.76 24.85 4.71
CA ILE A 278 4.41 24.40 5.96
C ILE A 278 4.03 25.33 7.11
N VAL A 279 4.07 26.65 6.90
CA VAL A 279 3.74 27.63 7.93
C VAL A 279 2.26 27.57 8.34
N GLN A 280 1.36 27.29 7.38
CA GLN A 280 -0.08 27.23 7.65
C GLN A 280 -0.56 25.88 8.20
N ASN A 281 0.17 24.79 7.92
CA ASN A 281 -0.24 23.42 8.27
C ASN A 281 0.90 22.71 9.03
N PRO A 282 1.14 23.08 10.30
CA PRO A 282 2.09 22.36 11.13
C PRO A 282 1.57 20.94 11.35
N THR A 283 2.34 19.93 10.96
CA THR A 283 1.95 18.52 11.16
C THR A 283 2.69 17.87 12.31
N VAL A 284 2.01 16.94 12.96
CA VAL A 284 2.55 16.09 14.02
C VAL A 284 3.04 14.79 13.41
N GLN A 285 4.14 14.26 13.93
CA GLN A 285 4.65 12.96 13.52
C GLN A 285 3.84 11.85 14.19
N ILE A 286 3.35 10.89 13.42
CA ILE A 286 2.60 9.73 13.93
C ILE A 286 3.14 8.42 13.33
N ASN A 287 2.77 7.29 13.94
CA ASN A 287 3.15 5.93 13.49
C ASN A 287 4.68 5.81 13.24
N ASP A 288 5.07 5.18 12.13
CA ASP A 288 6.47 4.95 11.74
C ASP A 288 7.29 6.24 11.61
N TYR A 289 6.67 7.36 11.23
CA TYR A 289 7.36 8.64 11.04
C TYR A 289 7.82 9.23 12.38
N ASP A 290 7.03 9.07 13.44
CA ASP A 290 7.45 9.44 14.79
C ASP A 290 8.60 8.55 15.28
N ILE A 291 8.60 7.25 14.93
CA ILE A 291 9.71 6.33 15.26
C ILE A 291 11.00 6.81 14.58
N TYR A 292 10.99 7.07 13.26
CA TYR A 292 12.14 7.61 12.54
C TYR A 292 12.66 8.89 13.19
N TRP A 293 11.76 9.80 13.56
CA TRP A 293 12.13 11.08 14.15
C TRP A 293 12.71 10.95 15.56
N ARG A 294 12.11 10.11 16.43
CA ARG A 294 12.64 9.83 17.76
C ARG A 294 14.01 9.19 17.72
N ILE A 295 14.21 8.22 16.83
CA ILE A 295 15.51 7.57 16.62
C ILE A 295 16.55 8.61 16.20
N ALA A 296 16.23 9.47 15.22
CA ALA A 296 17.16 10.50 14.77
C ALA A 296 17.53 11.50 15.88
N LYS A 297 16.56 11.87 16.73
CA LYS A 297 16.80 12.71 17.92
C LYS A 297 17.72 12.03 18.94
N ALA A 298 17.50 10.75 19.22
CA ALA A 298 18.36 9.97 20.13
C ALA A 298 19.78 9.83 19.58
N MET A 299 19.94 9.52 18.28
CA MET A 299 21.25 9.50 17.62
C MET A 299 21.97 10.84 17.72
N ALA A 300 21.25 11.96 17.53
CA ALA A 300 21.82 13.30 17.62
C ALA A 300 22.27 13.69 19.04
N ARG A 301 21.67 13.08 20.07
CA ARG A 301 22.06 13.21 21.48
C ARG A 301 23.11 12.20 21.93
N GLU A 302 23.62 11.37 21.01
CA GLU A 302 24.53 10.25 21.29
C GLU A 302 23.94 9.16 22.20
N GLU A 303 22.62 9.10 22.30
CA GLU A 303 21.89 8.12 23.12
C GLU A 303 21.62 6.82 22.33
N TRP A 304 22.63 6.28 21.65
CA TRP A 304 22.49 5.10 20.78
C TRP A 304 22.01 3.84 21.51
N GLN A 305 22.30 3.74 22.81
CA GLN A 305 21.93 2.60 23.65
C GLN A 305 20.49 2.70 24.19
N SER A 306 19.89 3.90 24.21
CA SER A 306 18.51 4.10 24.67
C SER A 306 17.47 3.90 23.57
N LEU A 307 17.91 3.56 22.35
CA LEU A 307 17.02 3.32 21.23
C LEU A 307 16.04 2.19 21.59
N PRO A 308 14.73 2.41 21.45
CA PRO A 308 13.72 1.47 21.93
C PRO A 308 13.70 0.21 21.04
N PHE A 309 14.47 -0.80 21.42
CA PHE A 309 14.51 -2.11 20.76
C PHE A 309 13.37 -3.06 21.20
N ASN A 310 12.34 -2.55 21.89
CA ASN A 310 11.22 -3.33 22.42
C ASN A 310 10.35 -3.99 21.34
N HIS A 311 10.57 -3.70 20.06
CA HIS A 311 9.94 -4.37 18.92
C HIS A 311 10.97 -5.22 18.19
N SER A 312 10.64 -6.51 17.96
CA SER A 312 11.34 -7.50 17.13
C SER A 312 12.55 -6.95 16.36
N GLY A 313 13.78 -7.37 16.74
CA GLY A 313 15.03 -6.69 16.39
C GLY A 313 15.28 -6.35 14.90
N ALA A 314 14.60 -7.00 13.95
CA ALA A 314 14.73 -6.69 12.53
C ALA A 314 14.00 -5.42 12.07
N LEU A 315 12.84 -5.09 12.65
CA LEU A 315 12.13 -3.86 12.29
C LEU A 315 12.88 -2.64 12.84
N ALA A 316 13.39 -2.75 14.07
CA ALA A 316 14.28 -1.76 14.66
C ALA A 316 15.54 -1.52 13.80
N SER A 317 16.13 -2.58 13.26
CA SER A 317 17.26 -2.49 12.33
C SER A 317 16.95 -1.61 11.12
N ALA A 318 15.79 -1.82 10.49
CA ALA A 318 15.35 -1.03 9.35
C ALA A 318 15.12 0.44 9.72
N TYR A 319 14.51 0.73 10.87
CA TYR A 319 14.27 2.12 11.29
C TYR A 319 15.57 2.89 11.54
N VAL A 320 16.49 2.29 12.30
CA VAL A 320 17.78 2.90 12.67
C VAL A 320 18.65 3.12 11.43
N THR A 321 18.76 2.12 10.56
CA THR A 321 19.60 2.23 9.36
C THR A 321 19.06 3.24 8.35
N ARG A 322 17.73 3.39 8.20
CA ARG A 322 17.12 4.38 7.30
C ARG A 322 17.17 5.81 7.83
N ALA A 323 17.07 6.00 9.15
CA ALA A 323 17.14 7.33 9.76
C ALA A 323 18.55 7.96 9.64
N PHE A 324 19.58 7.13 9.66
CA PHE A 324 20.97 7.56 9.75
C PHE A 324 21.47 8.45 8.59
N PRO A 325 21.22 8.15 7.30
CA PRO A 325 21.79 8.95 6.21
C PRO A 325 21.16 10.34 6.02
N TYR A 326 19.99 10.60 6.61
CA TYR A 326 19.21 11.82 6.33
C TYR A 326 18.66 12.49 7.58
N TYR A 327 17.88 11.80 8.41
CA TYR A 327 17.26 12.44 9.57
C TYR A 327 18.27 12.77 10.68
N TYR A 328 19.24 11.89 10.92
CA TYR A 328 20.32 12.16 11.86
C TYR A 328 21.07 13.47 11.54
N PRO A 329 21.59 13.70 10.32
CA PRO A 329 22.23 14.97 9.99
C PRO A 329 21.25 16.15 9.99
N VAL A 330 19.98 15.95 9.62
CA VAL A 330 18.97 17.01 9.72
C VAL A 330 18.81 17.50 11.16
N VAL A 331 18.71 16.59 12.15
CA VAL A 331 18.61 16.98 13.57
C VAL A 331 19.84 17.75 14.03
N ARG A 332 21.02 17.32 13.60
CA ARG A 332 22.30 17.95 13.97
C ARG A 332 22.45 19.36 13.39
N ILE A 333 21.95 19.59 12.17
CA ILE A 333 22.15 20.85 11.43
C ILE A 333 21.00 21.83 11.71
N PHE A 334 19.76 21.37 11.65
CA PHE A 334 18.55 22.21 11.72
C PHE A 334 17.84 22.17 13.07
N GLY A 335 18.22 21.25 13.96
CA GLY A 335 17.60 21.08 15.28
C GLY A 335 16.52 20.00 15.33
N SER A 336 15.91 19.83 16.51
CA SER A 336 14.99 18.72 16.83
C SER A 336 13.50 19.07 16.78
N SER A 337 13.13 20.24 16.25
CA SER A 337 11.73 20.62 16.04
C SER A 337 11.14 19.95 14.79
N ASN A 338 9.82 19.75 14.75
CA ASN A 338 9.16 19.20 13.56
C ASN A 338 9.27 20.14 12.34
N GLU A 339 9.39 21.44 12.58
CA GLU A 339 9.62 22.46 11.54
C GLU A 339 10.97 22.25 10.85
N ALA A 340 12.00 21.84 11.59
CA ALA A 340 13.32 21.55 11.03
C ALA A 340 13.26 20.46 9.95
N ILE A 341 12.44 19.43 10.17
CA ILE A 341 12.17 18.39 9.17
C ILE A 341 11.49 18.97 7.94
N ALA A 342 10.42 19.75 8.15
CA ALA A 342 9.64 20.30 7.05
C ALA A 342 10.48 21.21 6.14
N TRP A 343 11.36 22.03 6.72
CA TRP A 343 12.29 22.86 5.95
C TRP A 343 13.37 22.04 5.24
N ALA A 344 13.94 21.02 5.89
CA ALA A 344 14.91 20.13 5.25
C ALA A 344 14.29 19.35 4.07
N ASN A 345 13.08 18.84 4.26
CA ASN A 345 12.29 18.19 3.21
C ASN A 345 11.95 19.16 2.09
N LEU A 346 11.62 20.42 2.37
CA LEU A 346 11.40 21.45 1.34
C LEU A 346 12.62 21.61 0.45
N LEU A 347 13.80 21.80 1.04
CA LEU A 347 15.06 21.93 0.30
C LEU A 347 15.32 20.69 -0.56
N THR A 348 15.06 19.50 -0.01
CA THR A 348 15.25 18.21 -0.69
C THR A 348 14.26 18.03 -1.85
N HIS A 349 13.00 18.44 -1.68
CA HIS A 349 12.00 18.46 -2.75
C HIS A 349 12.37 19.45 -3.86
N MET A 350 12.83 20.65 -3.52
CA MET A 350 13.27 21.63 -4.51
C MET A 350 14.50 21.14 -5.29
N ALA A 351 15.44 20.48 -4.62
CA ALA A 351 16.58 19.82 -5.28
C ALA A 351 16.10 18.70 -6.21
N THR A 352 15.18 17.86 -5.75
CA THR A 352 14.58 16.77 -6.55
C THR A 352 13.88 17.30 -7.80
N LEU A 353 13.05 18.34 -7.69
CA LEU A 353 12.38 18.97 -8.84
C LEU A 353 13.39 19.56 -9.83
N SER A 354 14.45 20.18 -9.33
CA SER A 354 15.51 20.77 -10.16
C SER A 354 16.27 19.70 -10.94
N VAL A 355 16.71 18.63 -10.27
CA VAL A 355 17.39 17.49 -10.91
C VAL A 355 16.44 16.77 -11.88
N SER A 356 15.17 16.63 -11.52
CA SER A 356 14.13 16.05 -12.38
C SER A 356 13.90 16.88 -13.64
N TYR A 357 13.89 18.21 -13.55
CA TYR A 357 13.80 19.09 -14.71
C TYR A 357 14.99 18.92 -15.64
N VAL A 358 16.22 18.90 -15.11
CA VAL A 358 17.44 18.67 -15.88
C VAL A 358 17.38 17.32 -16.59
N LEU A 359 16.99 16.26 -15.88
CA LEU A 359 16.84 14.94 -16.44
C LEU A 359 15.75 14.88 -17.52
N ALA A 360 14.56 15.40 -17.25
CA ALA A 360 13.44 15.43 -18.19
C ALA A 360 13.80 16.24 -19.45
N ARG A 361 14.50 17.37 -19.31
CA ARG A 361 14.98 18.17 -20.44
C ARG A 361 15.87 17.35 -21.38
N ARG A 362 16.74 16.51 -20.81
CA ARG A 362 17.69 15.66 -21.55
C ARG A 362 17.02 14.44 -22.19
N THR A 363 15.97 13.91 -21.57
CA THR A 363 15.36 12.63 -21.94
C THR A 363 14.10 12.78 -22.78
N ILE A 364 13.21 13.71 -22.42
CA ILE A 364 11.89 13.91 -23.02
C ILE A 364 11.70 15.29 -23.67
N GLY A 365 12.71 16.16 -23.56
CA GLY A 365 12.75 17.46 -24.20
C GLY A 365 12.23 18.61 -23.31
N LEU A 366 12.56 19.83 -23.72
CA LEU A 366 12.43 21.04 -22.90
C LEU A 366 10.97 21.40 -22.56
N ALA A 367 10.05 21.26 -23.52
CA ALA A 367 8.63 21.56 -23.31
C ALA A 367 7.95 20.56 -22.37
N ALA A 368 8.29 19.27 -22.48
CA ALA A 368 7.80 18.25 -21.56
C ALA A 368 8.43 18.38 -20.16
N ALA A 369 9.69 18.82 -20.08
CA ALA A 369 10.39 19.03 -18.82
C ALA A 369 9.77 20.14 -17.97
N ILE A 370 9.49 21.32 -18.56
CA ILE A 370 8.85 22.41 -17.81
C ILE A 370 7.42 22.05 -17.39
N ALA A 371 6.70 21.27 -18.20
CA ALA A 371 5.35 20.81 -17.87
C ALA A 371 5.33 19.71 -16.80
N ALA A 372 6.43 18.94 -16.65
CA ALA A 372 6.56 17.94 -15.59
C ALA A 372 6.70 18.59 -14.20
N LEU A 373 7.20 19.82 -14.10
CA LEU A 373 7.45 20.49 -12.82
C LEU A 373 6.18 20.65 -11.97
N PRO A 374 5.08 21.26 -12.45
CA PRO A 374 3.85 21.34 -11.65
C PRO A 374 3.23 19.97 -11.35
N LEU A 375 3.30 19.02 -12.29
CA LEU A 375 2.78 17.66 -12.08
C LEU A 375 3.53 16.94 -10.95
N LEU A 376 4.86 16.94 -10.98
CA LEU A 376 5.68 16.34 -9.93
C LEU A 376 5.48 17.06 -8.59
N ALA A 377 5.45 18.39 -8.61
CA ALA A 377 5.30 19.18 -7.39
C ALA A 377 3.94 18.97 -6.71
N GLY A 378 2.88 18.81 -7.51
CA GLY A 378 1.52 18.57 -7.07
C GLY A 378 1.20 17.09 -6.79
N PHE A 379 2.08 16.15 -7.11
CA PHE A 379 1.83 14.74 -6.81
C PHE A 379 1.60 14.53 -5.30
N PRO A 380 0.57 13.79 -4.85
CA PRO A 380 0.18 13.70 -3.45
C PRO A 380 1.32 13.40 -2.48
N ASP A 381 2.10 12.35 -2.74
CA ASP A 381 3.23 11.98 -1.86
C ASP A 381 4.30 13.07 -1.79
N PHE A 382 4.48 13.82 -2.88
CA PHE A 382 5.42 14.94 -2.97
C PHE A 382 4.90 16.21 -2.28
N TRP A 383 3.57 16.34 -2.16
CA TRP A 383 2.93 17.45 -1.47
C TRP A 383 2.85 17.20 0.04
N PHE A 384 2.22 16.10 0.43
CA PHE A 384 1.96 15.77 1.84
C PHE A 384 3.19 15.18 2.55
N GLY A 385 4.11 14.55 1.80
CA GLY A 385 5.38 14.05 2.35
C GLY A 385 6.30 15.14 2.90
N LEU A 386 6.02 16.40 2.57
CA LEU A 386 6.83 17.56 2.93
C LEU A 386 6.98 17.73 4.45
N THR A 387 5.93 17.48 5.22
CA THR A 387 5.89 17.82 6.65
C THR A 387 6.11 16.62 7.59
N ILE A 388 6.30 15.43 7.02
CA ILE A 388 6.51 14.19 7.75
C ILE A 388 7.96 13.68 7.64
N ALA A 389 8.43 12.95 8.65
CA ALA A 389 9.75 12.31 8.66
C ALA A 389 9.77 11.02 7.82
N SER A 390 9.34 11.10 6.56
CA SER A 390 9.36 9.99 5.61
C SER A 390 10.70 9.81 4.87
N HIS A 391 11.30 8.63 5.00
CA HIS A 391 12.48 8.21 4.21
C HIS A 391 12.24 8.23 2.69
N ASP A 392 11.01 8.45 2.23
CA ASP A 392 10.66 8.68 0.83
C ASP A 392 11.25 9.93 0.21
N VAL A 393 11.22 11.05 0.95
CA VAL A 393 11.67 12.35 0.45
C VAL A 393 13.12 12.30 -0.01
N PRO A 394 14.08 11.84 0.83
CA PRO A 394 15.46 11.68 0.37
C PRO A 394 15.63 10.54 -0.64
N ALA A 395 14.82 9.47 -0.58
CA ALA A 395 14.90 8.38 -1.53
C ALA A 395 14.51 8.82 -2.95
N MET A 396 13.49 9.66 -3.09
CA MET A 396 13.09 10.25 -4.38
C MET A 396 14.18 11.15 -4.96
N PHE A 397 14.83 11.95 -4.11
CA PHE A 397 16.00 12.75 -4.52
C PHE A 397 17.13 11.88 -5.06
N GLN A 398 17.49 10.83 -4.31
CA GLN A 398 18.56 9.91 -4.70
C GLN A 398 18.20 9.13 -5.97
N LEU A 399 16.94 8.71 -6.10
CA LEU A 399 16.45 8.00 -7.28
C LEU A 399 16.58 8.86 -8.55
N VAL A 400 16.17 10.14 -8.52
CA VAL A 400 16.33 11.01 -9.69
C VAL A 400 17.80 11.33 -9.98
N CYS A 401 18.66 11.39 -8.96
CA CYS A 401 20.10 11.48 -9.13
C CYS A 401 20.66 10.24 -9.85
N VAL A 402 20.26 9.03 -9.44
CA VAL A 402 20.65 7.78 -10.12
C VAL A 402 20.19 7.80 -11.58
N PHE A 403 18.93 8.19 -11.85
CA PHE A 403 18.44 8.28 -13.23
C PHE A 403 19.26 9.26 -14.07
N LEU A 404 19.64 10.41 -13.51
CA LEU A 404 20.48 11.39 -14.18
C LEU A 404 21.91 10.88 -14.44
N LEU A 405 22.52 10.21 -13.47
CA LEU A 405 23.86 9.63 -13.63
C LEU A 405 23.86 8.54 -14.70
N VAL A 406 22.83 7.70 -14.75
CA VAL A 406 22.66 6.68 -15.81
C VAL A 406 22.48 7.33 -17.17
N ASP A 407 21.68 8.39 -17.29
CA ASP A 407 21.55 9.13 -18.55
C ASP A 407 22.89 9.77 -18.97
N PHE A 408 23.70 10.26 -18.03
CA PHE A 408 25.04 10.75 -18.33
C PHE A 408 25.95 9.66 -18.87
N VAL A 409 25.97 8.47 -18.24
CA VAL A 409 26.71 7.29 -18.75
C VAL A 409 26.27 6.97 -20.17
N ARG A 410 24.96 6.82 -20.39
CA ARG A 410 24.37 6.52 -21.71
C ARG A 410 24.78 7.56 -22.75
N SER A 411 24.60 8.84 -22.44
CA SER A 411 24.91 9.95 -23.34
C SER A 411 26.40 10.00 -23.70
N ARG A 412 27.28 9.72 -22.74
CA ARG A 412 28.74 9.67 -22.97
C ARG A 412 29.13 8.48 -23.83
N ILE A 413 28.57 7.30 -23.59
CA ILE A 413 28.81 6.12 -24.44
C ILE A 413 28.40 6.41 -25.89
N MET A 414 27.22 7.00 -26.11
CA MET A 414 26.78 7.38 -27.47
C MET A 414 27.72 8.41 -28.12
N GLN A 415 28.23 9.38 -27.37
CA GLN A 415 29.22 10.36 -27.88
C GLN A 415 30.55 9.69 -28.24
N MET A 416 31.00 8.70 -27.46
CA MET A 416 32.23 7.96 -27.76
C MET A 416 32.10 7.14 -29.04
N GLU A 417 30.95 6.50 -29.27
CA GLU A 417 30.67 5.73 -30.49
C GLU A 417 30.64 6.60 -31.75
N GLN A 418 30.18 7.85 -31.62
CA GLN A 418 30.13 8.80 -32.74
C GLN A 418 31.48 9.43 -33.10
N ARG A 419 32.46 9.44 -32.18
CA ARG A 419 33.78 10.04 -32.41
C ARG A 419 34.70 9.07 -33.17
N ARG A 420 35.27 9.52 -34.30
CA ARG A 420 36.24 8.75 -35.11
C ARG A 420 37.55 8.44 -34.39
N GLN A 421 37.96 9.25 -33.41
CA GLN A 421 39.13 9.02 -32.56
C GLN A 421 38.76 9.32 -31.10
N PRO A 422 38.29 8.33 -30.33
CA PRO A 422 38.00 8.53 -28.92
C PRO A 422 39.32 8.75 -28.15
N ASN A 423 39.34 9.74 -27.24
CA ASN A 423 40.42 9.82 -26.25
C ASN A 423 40.16 8.75 -25.18
N HIS A 424 40.38 7.50 -25.57
CA HIS A 424 39.85 6.31 -24.90
C HIS A 424 40.12 6.32 -23.40
N ARG A 425 41.32 6.73 -22.95
CA ARG A 425 41.69 6.70 -21.54
C ARG A 425 40.82 7.63 -20.68
N ASN A 426 40.67 8.90 -21.08
CA ASN A 426 39.96 9.90 -20.29
C ASN A 426 38.46 9.61 -20.21
N ASP A 427 37.87 9.15 -21.31
CA ASP A 427 36.45 8.80 -21.36
C ASP A 427 36.16 7.58 -20.44
N TRP A 428 37.04 6.58 -20.40
CA TRP A 428 36.89 5.43 -19.49
C TRP A 428 37.10 5.80 -18.02
N ILE A 429 38.05 6.67 -17.71
CA ILE A 429 38.22 7.20 -16.34
C ILE A 429 36.94 7.91 -15.90
N LEU A 430 36.40 8.80 -16.73
CA LEU A 430 35.17 9.52 -16.44
C LEU A 430 33.99 8.57 -16.23
N LEU A 431 33.81 7.58 -17.11
CA LEU A 431 32.75 6.56 -16.95
C LEU A 431 32.90 5.76 -15.66
N THR A 432 34.13 5.45 -15.26
CA THR A 432 34.41 4.73 -14.01
C THR A 432 34.05 5.59 -12.80
N VAL A 433 34.42 6.87 -12.81
CA VAL A 433 34.05 7.82 -11.76
C VAL A 433 32.53 7.97 -11.66
N ILE A 434 31.82 8.11 -12.79
CA ILE A 434 30.36 8.19 -12.79
C ILE A 434 29.74 6.88 -12.27
N ALA A 435 30.28 5.71 -12.64
CA ALA A 435 29.82 4.41 -12.14
C ALA A 435 29.99 4.28 -10.63
N VAL A 436 31.13 4.71 -10.08
CA VAL A 436 31.39 4.73 -8.63
C VAL A 436 30.39 5.67 -7.92
N ILE A 437 30.22 6.90 -8.41
CA ILE A 437 29.24 7.84 -7.84
C ILE A 437 27.82 7.26 -7.90
N THR A 438 27.46 6.65 -9.03
CA THR A 438 26.15 5.98 -9.20
C THR A 438 25.96 4.87 -8.18
N GLY A 439 26.99 4.05 -7.96
CA GLY A 439 27.01 3.00 -6.93
C GLY A 439 26.83 3.58 -5.53
N ILE A 440 27.54 4.64 -5.17
CA ILE A 440 27.43 5.29 -3.84
C ILE A 440 26.00 5.81 -3.62
N VAL A 441 25.46 6.58 -4.57
CA VAL A 441 24.09 7.12 -4.46
C VAL A 441 23.06 6.00 -4.41
N SER A 442 23.24 4.94 -5.21
CA SER A 442 22.40 3.75 -5.19
C SER A 442 22.46 3.00 -3.86
N GLY A 443 23.63 2.95 -3.21
CA GLY A 443 23.80 2.30 -1.91
C GLY A 443 23.10 3.06 -0.79
N ILE A 444 23.13 4.40 -0.82
CA ILE A 444 22.36 5.23 0.11
C ILE A 444 20.85 5.03 -0.13
N LEU A 445 20.43 5.01 -1.40
CA LEU A 445 19.05 4.73 -1.80
C LEU A 445 18.58 3.35 -1.33
N ASP A 446 19.44 2.33 -1.41
CA ASP A 446 19.13 0.99 -0.92
C ASP A 446 18.99 0.95 0.60
N VAL A 447 19.81 1.69 1.34
CA VAL A 447 19.63 1.82 2.80
C VAL A 447 18.27 2.46 3.11
N GLN A 448 17.87 3.50 2.37
CA GLN A 448 16.61 4.20 2.62
C GLN A 448 15.37 3.40 2.23
N ARG A 449 15.35 2.76 1.04
CA ARG A 449 14.14 2.12 0.49
C ARG A 449 14.31 0.68 0.02
N SER A 450 15.50 0.10 0.15
CA SER A 450 15.80 -1.29 -0.21
C SER A 450 15.53 -1.63 -1.68
N TYR A 451 15.85 -0.69 -2.58
CA TYR A 451 15.62 -0.79 -4.03
C TYR A 451 16.70 -1.57 -4.79
N TRP A 452 17.69 -2.20 -4.14
CA TRP A 452 18.76 -2.91 -4.85
C TRP A 452 18.28 -3.93 -5.90
N PRO A 453 17.20 -4.72 -5.71
CA PRO A 453 16.80 -5.69 -6.74
C PRO A 453 16.32 -4.97 -8.00
N PHE A 454 15.66 -3.81 -7.82
CA PHE A 454 15.10 -3.01 -8.90
C PHE A 454 16.22 -2.33 -9.67
N LEU A 455 17.19 -1.76 -8.94
CA LEU A 455 18.38 -1.13 -9.51
C LEU A 455 19.25 -2.13 -10.26
N ALA A 456 19.60 -3.26 -9.64
CA ALA A 456 20.44 -4.28 -10.25
C ALA A 456 19.81 -4.83 -11.54
N THR A 457 18.51 -5.14 -11.50
CA THR A 457 17.77 -5.63 -12.67
C THR A 457 17.69 -4.56 -13.76
N ALA A 458 17.41 -3.30 -13.41
CA ALA A 458 17.36 -2.20 -14.35
C ALA A 458 18.73 -1.92 -14.99
N PHE A 459 19.83 -1.94 -14.21
CA PHE A 459 21.19 -1.77 -14.72
C PHE A 459 21.55 -2.88 -15.71
N LEU A 460 21.30 -4.14 -15.33
CA LEU A 460 21.59 -5.29 -16.18
C LEU A 460 20.75 -5.25 -17.46
N THR A 461 19.44 -5.03 -17.35
CA THR A 461 18.54 -5.00 -18.51
C THR A 461 18.87 -3.85 -19.45
N ALA A 462 19.15 -2.65 -18.93
CA ALA A 462 19.55 -1.52 -19.75
C ALA A 462 20.89 -1.76 -20.46
N ALA A 463 21.87 -2.37 -19.77
CA ALA A 463 23.15 -2.75 -20.39
C ALA A 463 22.94 -3.79 -21.50
N LEU A 464 22.11 -4.81 -21.28
CA LEU A 464 21.79 -5.83 -22.29
C LEU A 464 21.08 -5.24 -23.51
N ILE A 465 20.11 -4.35 -23.30
CA ILE A 465 19.40 -3.64 -24.40
C ILE A 465 20.38 -2.78 -25.20
N SER A 466 21.24 -2.02 -24.50
CA SER A 466 22.27 -1.19 -25.15
C SER A 466 23.22 -2.04 -25.98
N GLN A 467 23.68 -3.18 -25.45
CA GLN A 467 24.58 -4.07 -26.17
C GLN A 467 23.89 -4.73 -27.35
N ALA A 468 22.65 -5.19 -27.18
CA ALA A 468 21.89 -5.74 -28.29
C ALA A 468 21.74 -4.73 -29.45
N HIS A 469 21.51 -3.45 -29.14
CA HIS A 469 21.46 -2.40 -30.15
C HIS A 469 22.78 -2.30 -30.93
N VAL A 470 23.93 -2.29 -30.25
CA VAL A 470 25.28 -2.28 -30.87
C VAL A 470 25.53 -3.53 -31.73
N TRP A 471 24.98 -4.68 -31.35
CA TRP A 471 25.17 -5.93 -32.11
C TRP A 471 24.41 -5.94 -33.44
N ILE A 472 23.41 -5.08 -33.57
CA ILE A 472 22.46 -5.06 -34.69
C ILE A 472 22.63 -3.82 -35.55
N SER A 473 23.25 -2.76 -35.02
CA SER A 473 23.58 -1.56 -35.78
C SER A 473 24.48 -1.86 -36.99
N LYS A 474 24.27 -1.11 -38.07
CA LYS A 474 25.08 -1.18 -39.29
C LYS A 474 25.99 0.06 -39.36
N PRO A 475 27.28 -0.08 -39.72
CA PRO A 475 27.98 -1.33 -40.03
C PRO A 475 28.17 -2.21 -38.79
N LYS A 476 28.07 -3.53 -38.97
CA LYS A 476 28.20 -4.51 -37.88
C LYS A 476 29.63 -4.42 -37.33
N PRO A 477 29.84 -4.08 -36.05
CA PRO A 477 31.17 -4.16 -35.46
C PRO A 477 31.66 -5.61 -35.47
N GLY A 478 32.96 -5.83 -35.61
CA GLY A 478 33.55 -7.17 -35.55
C GLY A 478 33.25 -7.86 -34.21
N LEU A 479 33.20 -9.20 -34.19
CA LEU A 479 32.85 -10.00 -33.01
C LEU A 479 33.72 -9.65 -31.79
N GLY A 480 35.03 -9.46 -31.99
CA GLY A 480 35.95 -9.06 -30.92
C GLY A 480 35.64 -7.69 -30.31
N THR A 481 35.15 -6.72 -31.11
CA THR A 481 34.70 -5.41 -30.60
C THR A 481 33.39 -5.55 -29.83
N ARG A 482 32.47 -6.40 -30.30
CA ARG A 482 31.20 -6.68 -29.61
C ARG A 482 31.41 -7.30 -28.24
N LEU A 483 32.23 -8.35 -28.16
CA LEU A 483 32.54 -9.02 -26.89
C LEU A 483 33.26 -8.07 -25.92
N ARG A 484 34.17 -7.23 -26.44
CA ARG A 484 34.86 -6.22 -25.63
C ARG A 484 33.90 -5.16 -25.09
N ASN A 485 32.96 -4.68 -25.89
CA ASN A 485 31.96 -3.72 -25.45
C ASN A 485 30.99 -4.34 -24.42
N LEU A 486 30.56 -5.58 -24.65
CA LEU A 486 29.73 -6.32 -23.69
C LEU A 486 30.47 -6.51 -22.36
N SER A 487 31.71 -7.00 -22.41
CA SER A 487 32.56 -7.16 -21.22
C SER A 487 32.68 -5.85 -20.45
N LYS A 488 32.96 -4.73 -21.12
CA LYS A 488 33.06 -3.41 -20.46
C LYS A 488 31.75 -2.92 -19.85
N SER A 489 30.62 -3.11 -20.54
CA SER A 489 29.31 -2.77 -19.96
C SER A 489 29.00 -3.62 -18.74
N LEU A 490 29.28 -4.93 -18.79
CA LEU A 490 29.11 -5.82 -17.64
C LEU A 490 30.05 -5.43 -16.50
N THR A 491 31.32 -5.10 -16.77
CA THR A 491 32.25 -4.60 -15.74
C THR A 491 31.74 -3.31 -15.10
N GLY A 492 31.21 -2.36 -15.89
CA GLY A 492 30.64 -1.12 -15.38
C GLY A 492 29.41 -1.36 -14.48
N VAL A 493 28.50 -2.23 -14.92
CA VAL A 493 27.32 -2.63 -14.12
C VAL A 493 27.74 -3.35 -12.83
N SER A 494 28.65 -4.32 -12.93
CA SER A 494 29.16 -5.05 -11.77
C SER A 494 29.86 -4.12 -10.78
N LEU A 495 30.62 -3.12 -11.27
CA LEU A 495 31.23 -2.12 -10.42
C LEU A 495 30.18 -1.26 -9.70
N CYS A 496 29.15 -0.76 -10.41
CA CYS A 496 28.05 -0.02 -9.79
C CYS A 496 27.37 -0.84 -8.68
N VAL A 497 27.05 -2.11 -8.97
CA VAL A 497 26.36 -3.02 -8.03
C VAL A 497 27.26 -3.34 -6.83
N LEU A 498 28.56 -3.59 -7.05
CA LEU A 498 29.52 -3.84 -5.98
C LEU A 498 29.65 -2.62 -5.06
N ILE A 499 29.80 -1.43 -5.62
CA ILE A 499 29.90 -0.19 -4.83
C ILE A 499 28.59 0.10 -4.09
N MET A 500 27.43 -0.16 -4.69
CA MET A 500 26.13 -0.06 -4.02
C MET A 500 26.07 -0.94 -2.77
N PHE A 501 26.41 -2.23 -2.88
CA PHE A 501 26.43 -3.13 -1.73
C PHE A 501 27.49 -2.74 -0.69
N PHE A 502 28.67 -2.29 -1.15
CA PHE A 502 29.73 -1.79 -0.26
C PHE A 502 29.26 -0.58 0.55
N THR A 503 28.69 0.44 -0.10
CA THR A 503 28.18 1.64 0.57
C THR A 503 27.06 1.30 1.56
N ALA A 504 26.10 0.46 1.18
CA ALA A 504 25.04 0.02 2.09
C ALA A 504 25.62 -0.74 3.30
N SER A 505 26.61 -1.60 3.09
CA SER A 505 27.29 -2.35 4.15
C SER A 505 28.09 -1.44 5.08
N VAL A 506 28.77 -0.41 4.56
CA VAL A 506 29.50 0.58 5.38
C VAL A 506 28.53 1.34 6.29
N ILE A 507 27.39 1.79 5.75
CA ILE A 507 26.38 2.51 6.54
C ILE A 507 25.81 1.60 7.64
N ARG A 508 25.40 0.36 7.29
CA ARG A 508 24.90 -0.60 8.28
C ARG A 508 25.96 -0.94 9.34
N GLY A 509 27.21 -1.12 8.93
CA GLY A 509 28.34 -1.37 9.83
C GLY A 509 28.56 -0.23 10.82
N LYS A 510 28.46 1.03 10.38
CA LYS A 510 28.55 2.21 11.26
C LYS A 510 27.41 2.29 12.26
N VAL A 511 26.21 1.88 11.86
CA VAL A 511 25.07 1.78 12.78
C VAL A 511 25.29 0.67 13.80
N VAL A 512 25.68 -0.53 13.36
CA VAL A 512 25.94 -1.68 14.23
C VAL A 512 27.09 -1.41 15.22
N GLU A 513 28.12 -0.68 14.80
CA GLU A 513 29.22 -0.24 15.69
C GLU A 513 28.69 0.57 16.89
N LYS A 514 27.58 1.29 16.72
CA LYS A 514 26.98 2.14 17.76
C LYS A 514 25.88 1.45 18.55
N THR A 515 25.05 0.63 17.91
CA THR A 515 23.88 0.00 18.52
C THR A 515 24.12 -1.43 18.98
N GLY A 516 25.24 -2.04 18.61
CA GLY A 516 25.42 -3.49 18.68
C GLY A 516 24.71 -4.24 17.55
N PRO A 517 24.79 -5.58 17.54
CA PRO A 517 24.16 -6.42 16.53
C PRO A 517 22.65 -6.19 16.49
N LEU A 518 22.17 -5.73 15.34
CA LEU A 518 20.75 -5.57 15.09
C LEU A 518 20.20 -6.90 14.58
N GLY A 519 19.03 -7.32 15.08
CA GLY A 519 18.35 -8.50 14.56
C GLY A 519 18.13 -8.37 13.05
N THR A 520 18.17 -9.49 12.31
CA THR A 520 17.83 -9.50 10.89
C THR A 520 16.77 -10.56 10.61
N VAL A 521 15.82 -10.24 9.76
CA VAL A 521 14.89 -11.21 9.19
C VAL A 521 15.43 -11.58 7.82
N SER A 522 15.56 -12.88 7.57
CA SER A 522 15.94 -13.38 6.25
C SER A 522 14.95 -12.90 5.19
N VAL A 523 15.45 -12.43 4.04
CA VAL A 523 14.62 -12.04 2.89
C VAL A 523 13.69 -13.18 2.47
N LEU A 524 14.14 -14.43 2.58
CA LEU A 524 13.33 -15.60 2.26
C LEU A 524 12.18 -15.78 3.28
N ALA A 525 12.42 -15.51 4.56
CA ALA A 525 11.38 -15.55 5.59
C ALA A 525 10.29 -14.51 5.32
N TYR A 526 10.68 -13.29 4.94
CA TYR A 526 9.74 -12.24 4.57
C TYR A 526 8.96 -12.58 3.29
N ALA A 527 9.65 -12.98 2.21
CA ALA A 527 9.03 -13.33 0.94
C ALA A 527 8.08 -14.53 1.04
N SER A 528 8.41 -15.53 1.87
CA SER A 528 7.57 -16.71 2.09
C SER A 528 6.37 -16.43 3.01
N GLY A 529 6.37 -15.33 3.76
CA GLY A 529 5.22 -14.92 4.58
C GLY A 529 4.03 -14.37 3.79
N VAL A 530 4.21 -14.09 2.50
CA VAL A 530 3.18 -13.52 1.60
C VAL A 530 2.16 -14.59 1.19
N ASP A 531 1.11 -14.77 2.01
CA ASP A 531 0.00 -15.71 1.75
C ASP A 531 -0.87 -15.24 0.59
N SER A 532 -1.03 -16.08 -0.43
CA SER A 532 -1.81 -15.82 -1.65
C SER A 532 -3.31 -15.57 -1.38
N LYS A 533 -3.85 -15.89 -0.19
CA LYS A 533 -5.23 -15.56 0.22
C LYS A 533 -5.40 -14.12 0.70
N THR A 534 -4.31 -13.44 1.04
CA THR A 534 -4.35 -12.12 1.68
C THR A 534 -3.92 -11.01 0.71
N SER A 535 -4.12 -9.75 1.11
CA SER A 535 -3.47 -8.61 0.48
C SER A 535 -1.96 -8.61 0.69
N ALA A 536 -1.42 -9.40 1.63
CA ALA A 536 -0.02 -9.38 2.04
C ALA A 536 0.41 -8.03 2.60
N LYS A 537 -0.33 -7.56 3.61
CA LYS A 537 0.07 -6.45 4.48
C LYS A 537 1.07 -6.95 5.52
N TRP A 538 1.77 -6.04 6.20
CA TRP A 538 2.73 -6.39 7.26
C TRP A 538 2.11 -7.34 8.28
N ASN A 539 0.87 -7.09 8.70
CA ASN A 539 0.15 -7.92 9.67
C ASN A 539 -0.08 -9.38 9.19
N ASP A 540 -0.07 -9.61 7.87
CA ASP A 540 -0.19 -10.95 7.29
C ASP A 540 1.17 -11.68 7.25
N ILE A 541 2.26 -10.91 7.03
CA ILE A 541 3.62 -11.44 6.83
C ILE A 541 4.36 -11.62 8.16
N ALA A 542 4.19 -10.66 9.06
CA ALA A 542 4.92 -10.58 10.32
C ALA A 542 4.77 -11.83 11.20
N PRO A 543 3.57 -12.44 11.35
CA PRO A 543 3.44 -13.68 12.11
C PRO A 543 4.37 -14.78 11.56
N TRP A 544 4.41 -14.98 10.25
CA TRP A 544 5.29 -15.99 9.66
C TRP A 544 6.78 -15.65 9.85
N ALA A 545 7.17 -14.43 9.51
CA ALA A 545 8.57 -14.02 9.52
C ALA A 545 9.16 -13.92 10.95
N HIS A 546 8.35 -13.55 11.94
CA HIS A 546 8.80 -13.28 13.31
C HIS A 546 8.37 -14.32 14.35
N ARG A 547 7.33 -15.12 14.10
CA ARG A 547 6.88 -16.16 15.04
C ARG A 547 7.13 -17.56 14.53
N TYR A 548 6.83 -17.87 13.26
CA TYR A 548 7.02 -19.23 12.73
C TYR A 548 8.48 -19.53 12.40
N ILE A 549 9.10 -18.76 11.49
CA ILE A 549 10.45 -19.06 11.00
C ILE A 549 11.51 -19.13 12.10
N PRO A 550 11.50 -18.26 13.14
CA PRO A 550 12.47 -18.36 14.21
C PRO A 550 12.41 -19.68 15.00
N LYS A 551 11.25 -20.37 15.00
CA LYS A 551 11.03 -21.64 15.71
C LYS A 551 11.51 -22.84 14.90
N VAL A 552 11.78 -22.66 13.61
CA VAL A 552 12.39 -23.69 12.76
C VAL A 552 13.88 -23.76 13.06
N ASP A 553 14.40 -24.98 13.16
CA ASP A 553 15.83 -25.24 13.27
C ASP A 553 16.61 -24.56 12.15
N GLU A 554 17.79 -24.03 12.46
CA GLU A 554 18.56 -23.20 11.52
C GLU A 554 18.82 -23.88 10.17
N ASN A 555 19.11 -25.19 10.20
CA ASN A 555 19.35 -26.01 9.01
C ASN A 555 18.11 -26.19 8.12
N SER A 556 16.90 -26.07 8.68
CA SER A 556 15.63 -26.32 7.99
C SER A 556 14.90 -25.03 7.59
N ARG A 557 15.32 -23.86 8.09
CA ARG A 557 14.67 -22.57 7.82
C ARG A 557 14.56 -22.24 6.33
N SER A 558 15.62 -22.48 5.57
CA SER A 558 15.65 -22.21 4.12
C SER A 558 14.72 -23.14 3.36
N GLU A 559 14.70 -24.43 3.72
CA GLU A 559 13.80 -25.42 3.13
C GLU A 559 12.33 -25.07 3.38
N VAL A 560 11.96 -24.80 4.63
CA VAL A 560 10.59 -24.43 5.01
C VAL A 560 10.15 -23.16 4.29
N GLY A 561 11.01 -22.13 4.25
CA GLY A 561 10.74 -20.89 3.52
C GLY A 561 10.54 -21.11 2.03
N PHE A 562 11.39 -21.93 1.39
CA PHE A 562 11.29 -22.23 -0.04
C PHE A 562 10.05 -23.06 -0.39
N ARG A 563 9.74 -24.08 0.42
CA ARG A 563 8.50 -24.89 0.29
C ARG A 563 7.26 -24.01 0.36
N ARG A 564 7.20 -23.11 1.35
CA ARG A 564 6.07 -22.17 1.47
C ARG A 564 6.01 -21.21 0.29
N LEU A 565 7.14 -20.70 -0.18
CA LEU A 565 7.17 -19.82 -1.35
C LEU A 565 6.65 -20.53 -2.62
N ILE A 566 7.08 -21.77 -2.88
CA ILE A 566 6.57 -22.59 -3.99
C ILE A 566 5.07 -22.85 -3.84
N TYR A 567 4.64 -23.21 -2.64
CA TYR A 567 3.23 -23.46 -2.36
C TYR A 567 2.36 -22.23 -2.68
N GLU A 568 2.74 -21.06 -2.15
CA GLU A 568 1.96 -19.83 -2.30
C GLU A 568 2.05 -19.21 -3.70
N LYS A 569 3.19 -19.33 -4.39
CA LYS A 569 3.42 -18.64 -5.67
C LYS A 569 3.19 -19.52 -6.88
N VAL A 570 3.49 -20.82 -6.79
CA VAL A 570 3.46 -21.75 -7.94
C VAL A 570 2.26 -22.68 -7.86
N ILE A 571 2.09 -23.39 -6.74
CA ILE A 571 1.00 -24.39 -6.63
C ILE A 571 -0.36 -23.71 -6.60
N ARG A 572 -0.47 -22.61 -5.86
CA ARG A 572 -1.69 -21.81 -5.75
C ARG A 572 -1.75 -20.69 -6.79
N ALA A 573 -1.41 -21.02 -8.04
CA ALA A 573 -1.35 -20.04 -9.13
C ALA A 573 -2.63 -19.19 -9.28
N SER A 574 -3.82 -19.77 -9.16
CA SER A 574 -5.09 -19.00 -9.24
C SER A 574 -5.23 -17.99 -8.11
N ASP A 575 -4.86 -18.38 -6.89
CA ASP A 575 -4.91 -17.49 -5.72
C ASP A 575 -3.83 -16.42 -5.80
N PHE A 576 -2.65 -16.77 -6.35
CA PHE A 576 -1.58 -15.82 -6.62
C PHE A 576 -2.03 -14.71 -7.59
N TRP A 577 -2.72 -15.04 -8.68
CA TRP A 577 -3.26 -14.02 -9.60
C TRP A 577 -4.38 -13.19 -8.97
N THR A 578 -5.19 -13.80 -8.11
CA THR A 578 -6.20 -13.06 -7.32
C THR A 578 -5.53 -12.11 -6.32
N GLN A 579 -4.47 -12.56 -5.66
CA GLN A 579 -3.60 -11.72 -4.83
C GLN A 579 -2.98 -10.58 -5.64
N PHE A 580 -2.49 -10.84 -6.86
CA PHE A 580 -1.91 -9.81 -7.73
C PHE A 580 -2.90 -8.65 -7.94
N ILE A 581 -4.17 -8.94 -8.18
CA ILE A 581 -5.24 -7.94 -8.33
C ILE A 581 -5.53 -7.23 -7.00
N ARG A 582 -5.63 -7.97 -5.89
CA ARG A 582 -5.84 -7.39 -4.54
C ARG A 582 -4.70 -6.44 -4.15
N ARG A 583 -3.46 -6.84 -4.38
CA ARG A 583 -2.27 -6.01 -4.14
C ARG A 583 -2.27 -4.77 -5.01
N ASN A 584 -2.63 -4.89 -6.29
CA ASN A 584 -2.79 -3.72 -7.15
C ASN A 584 -3.89 -2.78 -6.65
N THR A 585 -4.89 -3.30 -5.94
CA THR A 585 -5.93 -2.49 -5.29
C THR A 585 -5.39 -1.69 -4.13
N GLU A 586 -4.56 -2.31 -3.28
CA GLU A 586 -3.88 -1.62 -2.18
C GLU A 586 -2.89 -0.57 -2.69
N LEU A 587 -2.13 -0.88 -3.75
CA LEU A 587 -1.18 0.06 -4.37
C LEU A 587 -1.87 1.22 -5.08
N ALA A 588 -3.15 1.13 -5.43
CA ALA A 588 -3.87 2.22 -6.07
C ALA A 588 -4.17 3.40 -5.11
N GLY A 589 -3.89 3.28 -3.81
CA GLY A 589 -4.23 4.29 -2.80
C GLY A 589 -3.34 5.53 -2.80
N PHE A 590 -3.56 6.48 -3.74
CA PHE A 590 -2.78 7.73 -3.84
C PHE A 590 -2.94 8.72 -2.65
N ASN A 591 -3.82 8.41 -1.69
CA ASN A 591 -4.06 9.25 -0.50
C ASN A 591 -3.31 8.77 0.75
N TYR A 592 -2.46 7.74 0.67
CA TYR A 592 -1.78 7.20 1.84
C TYR A 592 -0.96 8.25 2.61
N THR A 593 -0.08 8.98 1.93
CA THR A 593 0.79 9.97 2.58
C THR A 593 -0.01 11.09 3.25
N MET A 594 -1.19 11.42 2.71
CA MET A 594 -2.11 12.37 3.31
C MET A 594 -2.62 11.88 4.67
N TYR A 595 -2.89 10.58 4.86
CA TYR A 595 -3.35 10.04 6.15
C TYR A 595 -2.32 10.19 7.28
N HIS A 596 -1.05 10.34 6.93
CA HIS A 596 0.03 10.50 7.90
C HIS A 596 0.50 11.94 8.08
N ALA A 597 0.10 12.85 7.20
CA ALA A 597 0.31 14.29 7.34
C ALA A 597 -0.78 14.90 8.23
N VAL A 598 -0.77 14.51 9.51
CA VAL A 598 -1.79 14.87 10.50
C VAL A 598 -1.55 16.25 11.09
N ASP A 599 -2.59 17.07 11.16
CA ASP A 599 -2.52 18.46 11.65
C ASP A 599 -2.71 18.59 13.18
N LYS A 600 -3.21 17.54 13.86
CA LYS A 600 -3.53 17.55 15.30
C LYS A 600 -3.05 16.28 16.02
N GLU A 601 -2.43 16.45 17.20
CA GLU A 601 -1.93 15.36 18.05
C GLU A 601 -3.05 14.59 18.79
N ASP A 602 -4.26 15.15 18.83
CA ASP A 602 -5.34 14.76 19.73
C ASP A 602 -5.76 13.28 19.65
N LYS A 603 -6.12 12.71 20.81
CA LYS A 603 -6.61 11.33 21.01
C LYS A 603 -8.05 11.10 20.50
N VAL A 604 -8.50 11.89 19.53
CA VAL A 604 -9.90 11.87 19.07
C VAL A 604 -10.12 10.82 17.96
N HIS A 605 -11.37 10.35 17.91
CA HIS A 605 -11.97 9.30 17.09
C HIS A 605 -11.62 9.39 15.60
N SER A 606 -11.06 8.31 15.04
CA SER A 606 -10.74 8.09 13.61
C SER A 606 -9.63 8.97 12.97
N GLU A 607 -8.88 8.41 12.02
CA GLU A 607 -7.77 9.11 11.32
C GLU A 607 -8.23 10.33 10.52
N GLU A 608 -9.48 10.34 10.05
CA GLU A 608 -10.08 11.41 9.26
C GLU A 608 -10.23 12.72 10.07
N GLU A 609 -10.48 12.64 11.38
CA GLU A 609 -10.64 13.81 12.27
C GLU A 609 -9.35 14.60 12.47
N LYS A 610 -8.22 13.95 12.24
CA LYS A 610 -6.88 14.49 12.48
C LYS A 610 -6.36 15.34 11.31
N ILE A 611 -7.08 15.34 10.18
CA ILE A 611 -6.65 15.97 8.94
C ILE A 611 -7.63 17.09 8.58
N SER A 612 -7.17 18.33 8.63
CA SER A 612 -7.94 19.47 8.15
C SER A 612 -8.24 19.31 6.67
N TRP A 613 -9.45 19.70 6.24
CA TRP A 613 -9.86 19.63 4.84
C TRP A 613 -9.70 18.23 4.23
N TYR A 614 -9.92 17.18 5.04
CA TYR A 614 -9.75 15.78 4.66
C TYR A 614 -10.42 15.45 3.33
N GLU A 615 -11.69 15.85 3.15
CA GLU A 615 -12.46 15.64 1.94
C GLU A 615 -11.81 16.29 0.70
N ALA A 616 -11.39 17.55 0.80
CA ALA A 616 -10.69 18.25 -0.29
C ALA A 616 -9.36 17.57 -0.63
N LYS A 617 -8.54 17.26 0.39
CA LYS A 617 -7.23 16.63 0.21
C LYS A 617 -7.39 15.23 -0.40
N SER A 618 -8.35 14.44 0.08
CA SER A 618 -8.61 13.10 -0.44
C SER A 618 -9.13 13.14 -1.87
N PHE A 619 -10.08 14.04 -2.19
CA PHE A 619 -10.58 14.21 -3.56
C PHE A 619 -9.46 14.63 -4.51
N TYR A 620 -8.60 15.55 -4.07
CA TYR A 620 -7.40 15.96 -4.81
C TYR A 620 -6.51 14.76 -5.13
N CYS A 621 -6.14 13.94 -4.13
CA CYS A 621 -5.29 12.77 -4.30
C CYS A 621 -5.85 11.78 -5.33
N VAL A 622 -7.12 11.42 -5.18
CA VAL A 622 -7.81 10.44 -6.03
C VAL A 622 -7.90 10.94 -7.47
N CYS A 623 -8.35 12.18 -7.67
CA CYS A 623 -8.51 12.74 -9.02
C CYS A 623 -7.16 12.99 -9.71
N PHE A 624 -6.16 13.42 -8.95
CA PHE A 624 -4.81 13.61 -9.46
C PHE A 624 -4.21 12.28 -9.91
N GLY A 625 -4.27 11.25 -9.04
CA GLY A 625 -3.82 9.90 -9.34
C GLY A 625 -4.53 9.30 -10.55
N PHE A 626 -5.87 9.45 -10.61
CA PHE A 626 -6.67 9.06 -11.77
C PHE A 626 -6.21 9.74 -13.06
N GLY A 627 -6.09 11.07 -13.05
CA GLY A 627 -5.69 11.84 -14.23
C GLY A 627 -4.32 11.43 -14.76
N ILE A 628 -3.34 11.28 -13.87
CA ILE A 628 -1.99 10.84 -14.23
C ILE A 628 -1.98 9.39 -14.74
N ALA A 629 -2.67 8.47 -14.08
CA ALA A 629 -2.76 7.08 -14.51
C ALA A 629 -3.39 6.95 -15.90
N VAL A 630 -4.47 7.70 -16.17
CA VAL A 630 -5.15 7.70 -17.47
C VAL A 630 -4.25 8.28 -18.57
N LEU A 631 -3.53 9.37 -18.30
CA LEU A 631 -2.57 9.93 -19.26
C LEU A 631 -1.41 8.95 -19.53
N PHE A 632 -0.94 8.25 -18.51
CA PHE A 632 0.07 7.21 -18.70
C PHE A 632 -0.47 6.07 -19.58
N VAL A 633 -1.64 5.50 -19.24
CA VAL A 633 -2.32 4.47 -20.05
C VAL A 633 -2.51 4.94 -21.49
N LEU A 634 -2.92 6.19 -21.68
CA LEU A 634 -3.09 6.78 -23.01
C LEU A 634 -1.77 6.76 -23.79
N ARG A 635 -0.65 7.13 -23.15
CA ARG A 635 0.67 7.05 -23.78
C ARG A 635 1.09 5.61 -24.09
N LEU A 636 0.81 4.65 -23.20
CA LEU A 636 1.07 3.23 -23.44
C LEU A 636 0.32 2.74 -24.68
N ILE A 637 -0.97 3.07 -24.78
CA ILE A 637 -1.84 2.74 -25.93
C ILE A 637 -1.33 3.40 -27.21
N LEU A 638 -0.90 4.67 -27.12
CA LEU A 638 -0.39 5.45 -28.24
C LEU A 638 1.11 5.25 -28.51
N SER A 639 1.78 4.29 -27.88
CA SER A 639 3.23 4.06 -27.97
C SER A 639 3.77 3.91 -29.41
N ALA A 640 2.93 3.52 -30.36
CA ALA A 640 3.28 3.46 -31.78
C ALA A 640 3.56 4.85 -32.40
N ARG A 641 2.86 5.89 -31.94
CA ARG A 641 2.97 7.27 -32.41
C ARG A 641 3.72 8.17 -31.43
N VAL A 642 3.62 7.85 -30.15
CA VAL A 642 4.24 8.56 -29.05
C VAL A 642 5.24 7.58 -28.42
N PRO A 643 6.33 7.22 -29.13
CA PRO A 643 7.28 6.24 -28.64
C PRO A 643 7.95 6.73 -27.37
N PHE A 644 8.37 5.78 -26.54
CA PHE A 644 9.23 6.07 -25.41
C PHE A 644 10.64 6.29 -25.92
N LEU A 645 11.26 7.33 -25.39
CA LEU A 645 12.58 7.76 -25.82
C LEU A 645 13.65 6.90 -25.13
N PRO A 646 14.83 6.72 -25.75
CA PRO A 646 15.89 5.91 -25.17
C PRO A 646 16.30 6.30 -23.73
N GLY A 647 16.21 7.60 -23.41
CA GLY A 647 16.49 8.11 -22.06
C GLY A 647 15.47 7.69 -21.00
N GLU A 648 14.27 7.25 -21.40
CA GLU A 648 13.20 6.80 -20.50
C GLU A 648 13.28 5.31 -20.20
N VAL A 649 14.05 4.55 -20.97
CA VAL A 649 14.12 3.08 -20.87
C VAL A 649 14.54 2.64 -19.47
N PHE A 650 15.59 3.24 -18.89
CA PHE A 650 16.04 2.86 -17.55
C PHE A 650 15.00 3.19 -16.46
N PRO A 651 14.48 4.42 -16.34
CA PRO A 651 13.41 4.75 -15.40
C PRO A 651 12.17 3.86 -15.54
N LEU A 652 11.75 3.53 -16.76
CA LEU A 652 10.61 2.64 -17.01
C LEU A 652 10.91 1.21 -16.62
N LEU A 653 12.07 0.66 -16.97
CA LEU A 653 12.45 -0.69 -16.56
C LEU A 653 12.55 -0.80 -15.04
N PHE A 654 13.17 0.18 -14.39
CA PHE A 654 13.22 0.26 -12.92
C PHE A 654 11.80 0.23 -12.33
N SER A 655 10.93 1.09 -12.85
CA SER A 655 9.57 1.25 -12.33
C SER A 655 8.70 0.02 -12.60
N VAL A 656 8.70 -0.53 -13.81
CA VAL A 656 7.90 -1.71 -14.13
C VAL A 656 8.42 -2.94 -13.39
N THR A 657 9.74 -3.13 -13.30
CA THR A 657 10.32 -4.25 -12.55
C THR A 657 10.01 -4.13 -11.07
N GLY A 658 10.22 -2.94 -10.49
CA GLY A 658 9.91 -2.66 -9.09
C GLY A 658 8.44 -2.89 -8.77
N PHE A 659 7.55 -2.43 -9.66
CA PHE A 659 6.12 -2.60 -9.49
C PHE A 659 5.67 -4.06 -9.63
N LEU A 660 6.19 -4.81 -10.61
CA LEU A 660 5.92 -6.24 -10.73
C LEU A 660 6.45 -7.02 -9.53
N LEU A 661 7.63 -6.67 -9.02
CA LEU A 661 8.13 -7.26 -7.79
C LEU A 661 7.20 -6.94 -6.63
N LEU A 662 6.80 -5.67 -6.45
CA LEU A 662 5.80 -5.25 -5.45
C LEU A 662 4.41 -5.88 -5.60
N LEU A 663 4.07 -6.48 -6.73
CA LEU A 663 2.83 -7.25 -6.87
C LEU A 663 3.01 -8.73 -6.57
N THR A 664 4.25 -9.22 -6.47
CA THR A 664 4.54 -10.65 -6.41
C THR A 664 5.23 -11.09 -5.12
N VAL A 665 6.18 -10.32 -4.59
CA VAL A 665 7.11 -10.79 -3.54
C VAL A 665 7.06 -10.02 -2.22
N PRO A 666 7.15 -8.67 -2.16
CA PRO A 666 7.19 -7.93 -0.89
C PRO A 666 5.83 -7.88 -0.21
N GLU A 667 5.68 -7.02 0.78
CA GLU A 667 4.39 -6.52 1.25
C GLU A 667 3.75 -5.54 0.25
N SER A 668 2.41 -5.42 0.25
CA SER A 668 1.72 -4.35 -0.47
C SER A 668 1.27 -3.24 0.49
N VAL A 669 1.87 -2.07 0.35
CA VAL A 669 1.45 -0.82 0.99
C VAL A 669 1.43 0.25 -0.08
N ALA A 670 0.41 1.10 -0.08
CA ALA A 670 0.22 2.16 -1.07
C ALA A 670 1.49 3.02 -1.30
N VAL A 671 2.25 3.35 -0.24
CA VAL A 671 3.49 4.16 -0.36
C VAL A 671 4.58 3.52 -1.21
N TYR A 672 4.54 2.21 -1.43
CA TYR A 672 5.65 1.53 -2.08
C TYR A 672 5.74 1.82 -3.57
N ASP A 673 4.68 2.34 -4.20
CA ASP A 673 4.66 2.68 -5.61
C ASP A 673 5.20 4.10 -5.92
N ILE A 674 5.72 4.80 -4.91
CA ILE A 674 6.18 6.18 -5.03
C ILE A 674 7.22 6.41 -6.13
N PHE A 675 8.00 5.40 -6.49
CA PHE A 675 8.94 5.49 -7.61
C PHE A 675 8.26 5.63 -8.98
N LEU A 676 6.97 5.30 -9.10
CA LEU A 676 6.17 5.50 -10.30
C LEU A 676 5.93 6.99 -10.58
N VAL A 677 6.08 7.88 -9.60
CA VAL A 677 5.79 9.31 -9.74
C VAL A 677 6.49 9.94 -10.95
N PHE A 678 7.76 9.59 -11.18
CA PHE A 678 8.56 10.15 -12.27
C PHE A 678 8.08 9.70 -13.65
N PRO A 679 8.06 8.39 -14.00
CA PRO A 679 7.61 7.97 -15.32
C PRO A 679 6.15 8.33 -15.61
N LEU A 680 5.29 8.37 -14.59
CA LEU A 680 3.90 8.77 -14.74
C LEU A 680 3.78 10.26 -15.09
N CYS A 681 4.40 11.15 -14.30
CA CYS A 681 4.37 12.60 -14.55
C CYS A 681 5.07 12.99 -15.86
N TRP A 682 6.19 12.34 -16.21
CA TRP A 682 6.88 12.56 -17.48
C TRP A 682 6.06 12.13 -18.68
N SER A 683 5.33 11.02 -18.56
CA SER A 683 4.45 10.58 -19.64
C SER A 683 3.28 11.52 -19.86
N ALA A 684 2.67 12.01 -18.78
CA ALA A 684 1.65 13.04 -18.85
C ALA A 684 2.18 14.33 -19.46
N SER A 685 3.35 14.81 -19.02
CA SER A 685 3.96 16.04 -19.55
C SER A 685 4.38 15.93 -21.00
N PHE A 686 4.83 14.75 -21.44
CA PHE A 686 5.17 14.50 -22.84
C PHE A 686 3.95 14.61 -23.74
N LEU A 687 2.80 14.03 -23.33
CA LEU A 687 1.54 14.17 -24.07
C LEU A 687 1.11 15.64 -24.20
N PHE A 688 1.33 16.46 -23.17
CA PHE A 688 1.03 17.89 -23.22
C PHE A 688 1.94 18.64 -24.19
N ALA A 689 3.21 18.24 -24.28
CA ALA A 689 4.22 18.84 -25.16
C ALA A 689 4.04 18.50 -26.65
N LEU A 690 3.20 17.52 -27.01
CA LEU A 690 2.96 17.15 -28.40
C LEU A 690 2.40 18.33 -29.21
N ARG A 691 3.03 18.60 -30.36
CA ARG A 691 2.56 19.59 -31.34
C ARG A 691 1.70 18.91 -32.41
N PRO A 692 0.57 19.51 -32.81
CA PRO A 692 -0.13 19.09 -34.01
C PRO A 692 0.72 19.40 -35.26
N SER A 693 1.12 18.37 -36.01
CA SER A 693 1.69 18.45 -37.35
C SER A 693 0.58 18.67 -38.40
N ASN A 694 0.89 19.42 -39.46
CA ASN A 694 -0.04 19.72 -40.55
C ASN A 694 -0.07 18.63 -41.65
N GLY A 695 0.19 17.37 -41.31
CA GLY A 695 0.30 16.27 -42.27
C GLY A 695 -1.05 15.66 -42.69
N LYS A 696 -1.16 15.21 -43.95
CA LYS A 696 -2.32 14.47 -44.47
C LYS A 696 -2.41 13.09 -43.80
N THR A 697 -3.59 12.77 -43.29
CA THR A 697 -3.99 11.50 -42.68
C THR A 697 -3.91 10.34 -43.68
N SER A 698 -2.95 9.43 -43.52
CA SER A 698 -3.01 8.11 -44.15
C SER A 698 -3.78 7.13 -43.26
N SER A 699 -4.74 6.43 -43.87
CA SER A 699 -5.56 5.31 -43.38
C SER A 699 -5.58 5.04 -41.86
N GLU A 700 -6.47 5.73 -41.14
CA GLU A 700 -6.71 5.55 -39.71
C GLU A 700 -7.18 4.12 -39.33
N TYR A 701 -7.85 3.41 -40.23
CA TYR A 701 -8.41 2.06 -39.98
C TYR A 701 -7.34 0.98 -39.79
N VAL A 702 -6.28 1.01 -40.60
CA VAL A 702 -5.18 0.02 -40.57
C VAL A 702 -4.39 0.07 -39.26
N GLU A 703 -4.41 1.19 -38.53
CA GLU A 703 -3.70 1.30 -37.26
C GLU A 703 -4.51 0.85 -36.06
N TRP A 704 -5.84 1.04 -36.07
CA TRP A 704 -6.73 0.44 -35.06
C TRP A 704 -6.64 -1.07 -35.09
N SER A 705 -6.68 -1.67 -36.29
CA SER A 705 -6.54 -3.12 -36.42
C SER A 705 -5.18 -3.61 -35.92
N ARG A 706 -4.08 -2.87 -36.17
CA ARG A 706 -2.76 -3.20 -35.60
C ARG A 706 -2.71 -3.06 -34.08
N MET A 707 -3.34 -2.05 -33.50
CA MET A 707 -3.37 -1.82 -32.06
C MET A 707 -4.21 -2.88 -31.35
N ILE A 708 -5.42 -3.14 -31.85
CA ILE A 708 -6.30 -4.22 -31.37
C ILE A 708 -5.59 -5.56 -31.53
N ALA A 709 -4.88 -5.81 -32.63
CA ALA A 709 -4.09 -7.02 -32.80
C ALA A 709 -2.86 -7.09 -31.87
N ARG A 710 -2.27 -5.97 -31.45
CA ARG A 710 -1.20 -5.96 -30.43
C ARG A 710 -1.76 -6.22 -29.03
N ALA A 711 -2.85 -5.56 -28.67
CA ALA A 711 -3.55 -5.77 -27.41
C ALA A 711 -4.06 -7.22 -27.31
N GLY A 712 -4.69 -7.73 -28.37
CA GLY A 712 -5.14 -9.11 -28.47
C GLY A 712 -4.00 -10.12 -28.37
N ARG A 713 -2.83 -9.85 -28.99
CA ARG A 713 -1.63 -10.69 -28.82
C ARG A 713 -1.09 -10.68 -27.40
N GLY A 714 -0.98 -9.51 -26.76
CA GLY A 714 -0.50 -9.46 -25.38
C GLY A 714 -1.49 -10.08 -24.39
N LEU A 715 -2.80 -9.93 -24.62
CA LEU A 715 -3.83 -10.63 -23.83
C LEU A 715 -3.71 -12.14 -24.02
N LEU A 716 -3.55 -12.63 -25.25
CA LEU A 716 -3.31 -14.04 -25.53
C LEU A 716 -2.06 -14.56 -24.80
N VAL A 717 -0.94 -13.82 -24.85
CA VAL A 717 0.30 -14.18 -24.13
C VAL A 717 0.05 -14.24 -22.63
N LEU A 718 -0.70 -13.28 -22.06
CA LEU A 718 -1.03 -13.26 -20.64
C LEU A 718 -1.94 -14.44 -20.25
N THR A 719 -2.94 -14.77 -21.07
CA THR A 719 -3.81 -15.93 -20.87
C THR A 719 -3.04 -17.24 -20.96
N VAL A 720 -2.14 -17.38 -21.94
CA VAL A 720 -1.25 -18.54 -22.05
C VAL A 720 -0.34 -18.63 -20.83
N PHE A 721 0.26 -17.51 -20.40
CA PHE A 721 1.11 -17.48 -19.21
C PHE A 721 0.35 -17.86 -17.94
N PHE A 722 -0.87 -17.35 -17.76
CA PHE A 722 -1.77 -17.76 -16.67
C PHE A 722 -2.05 -19.27 -16.70
N PHE A 723 -2.43 -19.81 -17.86
CA PHE A 723 -2.74 -21.24 -18.01
C PHE A 723 -1.51 -22.12 -17.77
N CYS A 724 -0.35 -21.75 -18.34
CA CYS A 724 0.92 -22.42 -18.08
C CYS A 724 1.28 -22.38 -16.59
N HIS A 725 1.08 -21.26 -15.91
CA HIS A 725 1.35 -21.15 -14.49
C HIS A 725 0.46 -22.09 -13.65
N VAL A 726 -0.85 -22.13 -13.94
CA VAL A 726 -1.78 -23.07 -13.30
C VAL A 726 -1.42 -24.53 -13.57
N LEU A 727 -1.04 -24.85 -14.81
CA LEU A 727 -0.63 -26.20 -15.19
C LEU A 727 0.66 -26.62 -14.47
N ILE A 728 1.68 -25.75 -14.46
CA ILE A 728 2.94 -25.97 -13.74
C ILE A 728 2.64 -26.16 -12.25
N GLY A 729 1.78 -25.34 -11.65
CA GLY A 729 1.36 -25.48 -10.25
C GLY A 729 0.77 -26.85 -9.94
N ARG A 730 -0.11 -27.36 -10.82
CA ARG A 730 -0.69 -28.71 -10.70
C ARG A 730 0.35 -29.82 -10.88
N MET A 731 1.26 -29.67 -11.85
CA MET A 731 2.34 -30.62 -12.08
C MET A 731 3.29 -30.69 -10.88
N VAL A 732 3.70 -29.54 -10.34
CA VAL A 732 4.55 -29.45 -9.15
C VAL A 732 3.83 -30.06 -7.94
N LYS A 733 2.54 -29.74 -7.71
CA LYS A 733 1.74 -30.33 -6.63
C LYS A 733 1.68 -31.86 -6.73
N SER A 734 1.57 -32.41 -7.95
CA SER A 734 1.51 -33.85 -8.18
C SER A 734 2.87 -34.55 -8.05
N ALA A 735 3.96 -33.91 -8.49
CA ALA A 735 5.29 -34.50 -8.51
C ALA A 735 6.03 -34.36 -7.17
N TRP A 736 5.84 -33.22 -6.50
CA TRP A 736 6.52 -32.87 -5.25
C TRP A 736 5.61 -31.96 -4.42
N PRO A 737 4.64 -32.53 -3.66
CA PRO A 737 3.81 -31.74 -2.77
C PRO A 737 4.69 -31.11 -1.68
N PRO A 738 4.82 -29.76 -1.61
CA PRO A 738 5.69 -29.12 -0.64
C PRO A 738 5.18 -29.32 0.79
N PHE A 739 3.87 -29.52 0.93
CA PHE A 739 3.19 -29.86 2.17
C PHE A 739 2.19 -30.99 1.94
N VAL A 740 1.97 -31.76 2.99
CA VAL A 740 1.01 -32.87 3.06
C VAL A 740 -0.27 -32.32 3.67
N THR A 741 -1.40 -32.56 3.02
CA THR A 741 -2.70 -32.23 3.59
C THR A 741 -3.01 -33.24 4.70
N PRO A 742 -3.12 -32.82 5.98
CA PRO A 742 -3.39 -33.75 7.05
C PRO A 742 -4.82 -34.29 6.88
N VAL A 743 -4.98 -35.57 6.58
CA VAL A 743 -6.29 -36.22 6.53
C VAL A 743 -6.74 -36.40 7.97
N ALA A 744 -7.50 -35.41 8.47
CA ALA A 744 -8.09 -35.51 9.79
C ALA A 744 -9.25 -36.55 9.77
N THR A 745 -9.57 -37.18 10.89
CA THR A 745 -10.89 -37.76 11.14
C THR A 745 -11.28 -37.46 12.57
N ALA A 746 -12.55 -37.08 12.79
CA ALA A 746 -13.06 -36.76 14.10
C ALA A 746 -12.92 -37.96 15.03
N MET A 747 -12.30 -37.75 16.19
CA MET A 747 -12.45 -38.69 17.29
C MET A 747 -13.81 -38.41 17.95
N LEU A 748 -14.69 -39.41 17.99
CA LEU A 748 -15.95 -39.31 18.72
C LEU A 748 -15.66 -39.14 20.22
N THR A 749 -16.11 -38.02 20.79
CA THR A 749 -15.91 -37.70 22.21
C THR A 749 -16.81 -38.57 23.08
N LYS A 750 -16.27 -39.25 24.10
CA LYS A 750 -17.06 -39.95 25.11
C LYS A 750 -17.42 -38.95 26.22
N SER A 751 -18.63 -38.40 26.22
CA SER A 751 -19.16 -37.74 27.43
C SER A 751 -19.48 -38.80 28.48
N GLY A 752 -19.44 -38.44 29.77
CA GLY A 752 -19.74 -39.36 30.88
C GLY A 752 -21.12 -40.03 30.81
N GLU A 753 -22.02 -39.55 29.94
CA GLU A 753 -23.41 -40.02 29.81
C GLU A 753 -23.79 -40.57 28.42
N GLY A 754 -22.81 -40.84 27.54
CA GLY A 754 -23.05 -41.54 26.27
C GLY A 754 -23.52 -40.67 25.09
N SER A 755 -23.47 -39.34 25.22
CA SER A 755 -23.64 -38.42 24.08
C SER A 755 -22.31 -38.19 23.37
N PHE A 756 -22.30 -38.38 22.04
CA PHE A 756 -21.13 -38.11 21.21
C PHE A 756 -21.19 -36.68 20.68
N LEU A 757 -20.19 -35.88 21.03
CA LEU A 757 -20.00 -34.57 20.44
C LEU A 757 -19.11 -34.69 19.20
N VAL A 758 -19.53 -34.05 18.10
CA VAL A 758 -18.75 -34.01 16.87
C VAL A 758 -17.80 -32.79 16.95
N PRO A 759 -16.47 -32.98 16.93
CA PRO A 759 -15.55 -31.86 16.84
C PRO A 759 -15.85 -30.99 15.63
N SER A 760 -15.71 -29.68 15.80
CA SER A 760 -15.57 -28.78 14.66
C SER A 760 -14.15 -28.93 14.11
N ILE A 761 -14.04 -29.57 12.95
CA ILE A 761 -12.79 -29.75 12.21
C ILE A 761 -12.78 -28.79 11.04
N ILE A 762 -11.77 -27.93 10.98
CA ILE A 762 -11.59 -27.00 9.88
C ILE A 762 -10.33 -27.37 9.11
N ARG A 763 -10.49 -27.75 7.83
CA ARG A 763 -9.38 -28.19 6.98
C ARG A 763 -9.12 -27.23 5.83
N ASP A 764 -7.85 -27.08 5.53
CA ASP A 764 -7.31 -26.45 4.33
C ASP A 764 -6.12 -27.29 3.85
N GLU A 765 -5.63 -27.03 2.66
CA GLU A 765 -4.59 -27.86 2.01
C GLU A 765 -3.30 -28.01 2.83
N VAL A 766 -3.00 -27.06 3.73
CA VAL A 766 -1.79 -27.04 4.58
C VAL A 766 -2.10 -26.90 6.07
N SER A 767 -3.36 -27.02 6.48
CA SER A 767 -3.73 -26.91 7.90
C SER A 767 -4.97 -27.73 8.23
N SER A 768 -4.89 -28.50 9.31
CA SER A 768 -6.03 -29.19 9.91
C SER A 768 -6.12 -28.78 11.37
N SER A 769 -7.25 -28.16 11.75
CA SER A 769 -7.51 -27.72 13.11
C SER A 769 -8.69 -28.44 13.73
N VAL A 770 -8.62 -28.62 15.05
CA VAL A 770 -9.63 -29.23 15.90
C VAL A 770 -10.01 -28.27 17.02
N SER A 771 -11.29 -28.19 17.29
CA SER A 771 -11.84 -27.37 18.36
C SER A 771 -12.94 -28.11 19.11
N PHE A 772 -13.20 -27.66 20.34
CA PHE A 772 -14.42 -28.08 21.04
C PHE A 772 -15.65 -27.62 20.25
N PRO A 773 -16.78 -28.35 20.31
CA PRO A 773 -18.01 -27.94 19.65
C PRO A 773 -18.44 -26.55 20.14
N SER A 774 -18.87 -25.68 19.22
CA SER A 774 -19.38 -24.35 19.58
C SER A 774 -20.65 -24.41 20.44
N ASP A 775 -21.38 -25.51 20.33
CA ASP A 775 -22.72 -25.65 20.90
C ASP A 775 -22.70 -26.34 22.28
N SER A 776 -21.52 -26.68 22.80
CA SER A 776 -21.41 -27.25 24.15
C SER A 776 -21.55 -26.15 25.20
N GLU A 777 -22.72 -26.06 25.84
CA GLU A 777 -22.97 -25.10 26.93
C GLU A 777 -22.06 -25.30 28.14
N GLN A 778 -21.47 -26.49 28.30
CA GLN A 778 -20.56 -26.82 29.39
C GLN A 778 -19.54 -27.85 28.92
N ILE A 779 -18.26 -27.60 29.20
CA ILE A 779 -17.15 -28.51 28.92
C ILE A 779 -16.67 -29.07 30.26
N GLU A 780 -16.75 -30.38 30.43
CA GLU A 780 -16.43 -31.06 31.69
C GLU A 780 -14.92 -31.27 31.85
N ARG A 781 -14.48 -31.44 33.11
CA ARG A 781 -13.10 -31.83 33.41
C ARG A 781 -12.80 -33.21 32.82
N GLY A 782 -11.69 -33.33 32.11
CA GLY A 782 -11.27 -34.57 31.45
C GLY A 782 -11.96 -34.83 30.10
N GLN A 783 -12.93 -34.00 29.72
CA GLN A 783 -13.50 -34.04 28.39
C GLN A 783 -12.43 -33.70 27.37
N TRP A 784 -12.32 -34.51 26.32
CA TRP A 784 -11.33 -34.32 25.28
C TRP A 784 -11.94 -34.42 23.89
N THR A 785 -11.42 -33.65 22.96
CA THR A 785 -11.75 -33.73 21.55
C THR A 785 -10.47 -33.91 20.75
N GLY A 786 -10.53 -34.53 19.58
CA GLY A 786 -9.32 -34.76 18.82
C GLY A 786 -9.55 -35.06 17.35
N ILE A 787 -8.43 -35.08 16.63
CA ILE A 787 -8.36 -35.52 15.24
C ILE A 787 -7.31 -36.60 15.08
N HIS A 788 -7.64 -37.62 14.31
CA HIS A 788 -6.68 -38.58 13.77
C HIS A 788 -6.11 -38.04 12.48
N ILE A 789 -4.80 -38.02 12.33
CA ILE A 789 -4.12 -37.68 11.09
C ILE A 789 -3.50 -38.95 10.54
N ASP A 790 -4.02 -39.38 9.40
CA ASP A 790 -3.45 -40.50 8.66
C ASP A 790 -2.11 -40.03 8.07
N LEU A 791 -1.02 -40.67 8.49
CA LEU A 791 0.29 -40.43 7.89
C LEU A 791 0.38 -41.29 6.63
N PRO A 792 0.51 -40.72 5.42
CA PRO A 792 0.76 -41.54 4.24
C PRO A 792 2.02 -42.37 4.50
N ILE A 793 1.92 -43.69 4.25
CA ILE A 793 3.00 -44.66 4.47
C ILE A 793 4.22 -44.19 3.67
N ALA A 794 5.16 -43.56 4.37
CA ALA A 794 6.44 -43.20 3.78
C ALA A 794 7.25 -44.50 3.66
N ASN A 795 7.32 -45.07 2.46
CA ASN A 795 8.11 -46.28 2.15
C ASN A 795 9.62 -46.16 2.46
N ALA A 796 10.09 -45.06 3.04
CA ALA A 796 11.49 -44.81 3.30
C ALA A 796 11.79 -44.81 4.81
N SER A 797 12.64 -45.76 5.22
CA SER A 797 13.13 -46.02 6.58
C SER A 797 13.86 -44.86 7.28
N ASN A 798 13.99 -43.69 6.64
CA ASN A 798 14.66 -42.49 7.17
C ASN A 798 13.84 -41.20 6.93
N SER A 799 12.51 -41.26 7.08
CA SER A 799 11.64 -40.09 6.88
C SER A 799 11.36 -39.37 8.19
N LYS A 800 11.62 -38.06 8.25
CA LYS A 800 11.15 -37.19 9.33
C LYS A 800 9.94 -36.39 8.85
N LEU A 801 8.89 -36.36 9.68
CA LEU A 801 7.74 -35.50 9.49
C LEU A 801 7.95 -34.21 10.29
N TYR A 802 7.85 -33.07 9.61
CA TYR A 802 7.90 -31.75 10.23
C TYR A 802 6.56 -31.05 10.09
N PHE A 803 6.16 -30.28 11.11
CA PHE A 803 4.97 -29.43 11.05
C PHE A 803 5.03 -28.36 12.15
N PHE A 804 4.16 -27.35 12.04
CA PHE A 804 3.90 -26.42 13.13
C PHE A 804 2.67 -26.85 13.92
N LEU A 805 2.79 -26.80 15.24
CA LEU A 805 1.68 -26.90 16.17
C LEU A 805 1.36 -25.49 16.68
N SER A 806 0.10 -25.06 16.52
CA SER A 806 -0.30 -23.69 16.88
C SER A 806 -1.77 -23.60 17.24
N THR A 807 -2.18 -22.45 17.77
CA THR A 807 -3.58 -22.07 18.00
C THR A 807 -4.28 -21.56 16.71
N ASP A 808 -4.09 -22.22 15.57
CA ASP A 808 -4.63 -21.81 14.24
C ASP A 808 -4.32 -20.34 13.90
N GLN A 809 -3.06 -19.92 14.08
CA GLN A 809 -2.69 -18.50 13.91
C GLN A 809 -2.88 -17.99 12.48
N ARG A 810 -3.02 -18.91 11.52
CA ARG A 810 -3.28 -18.56 10.12
C ARG A 810 -4.70 -18.03 9.91
N ARG A 811 -5.68 -18.49 10.68
CA ARG A 811 -7.10 -18.13 10.49
C ARG A 811 -7.63 -17.17 11.55
N ARG A 812 -7.06 -17.21 12.75
CA ARG A 812 -7.61 -16.51 13.92
C ARG A 812 -6.87 -15.22 14.24
N LYS A 813 -7.62 -14.19 14.63
CA LYS A 813 -7.05 -12.90 15.05
C LYS A 813 -6.35 -13.03 16.40
N GLN A 814 -5.41 -12.14 16.70
CA GLN A 814 -4.72 -12.14 18.01
C GLN A 814 -5.72 -12.03 19.18
N THR A 815 -6.75 -11.20 19.06
CA THR A 815 -7.77 -11.00 20.10
C THR A 815 -8.57 -12.27 20.43
N GLU A 816 -8.80 -13.14 19.45
CA GLU A 816 -9.45 -14.44 19.69
C GLU A 816 -8.53 -15.39 20.46
N ARG A 817 -7.22 -15.27 20.24
CA ARG A 817 -6.19 -16.10 20.87
C ARG A 817 -5.86 -15.66 22.29
N ASP A 818 -5.81 -14.36 22.57
CA ASP A 818 -5.55 -13.83 23.92
C ASP A 818 -6.61 -14.31 24.93
N HIS A 819 -7.81 -14.65 24.45
CA HIS A 819 -8.86 -15.26 25.27
C HIS A 819 -8.49 -16.69 25.73
N TRP A 820 -7.82 -17.47 24.87
CA TRP A 820 -7.48 -18.87 25.15
C TRP A 820 -6.39 -19.04 26.20
N ASP A 821 -5.59 -18.00 26.47
CA ASP A 821 -4.61 -17.99 27.56
C ASP A 821 -5.26 -18.20 28.94
N ARG A 822 -6.55 -17.93 29.05
CA ARG A 822 -7.31 -18.09 30.29
C ARG A 822 -8.10 -19.39 30.34
N THR A 823 -8.05 -20.19 29.26
CA THR A 823 -8.82 -21.43 29.16
C THR A 823 -8.02 -22.60 29.74
N PRO A 824 -8.59 -23.41 30.65
CA PRO A 824 -7.89 -24.52 31.29
C PRO A 824 -7.83 -25.73 30.34
N VAL A 825 -7.18 -25.58 29.19
CA VAL A 825 -7.11 -26.58 28.13
C VAL A 825 -5.66 -27.01 27.89
N ARG A 826 -5.43 -28.32 27.96
CA ARG A 826 -4.18 -29.00 27.60
C ARG A 826 -4.29 -29.56 26.19
N TYR A 827 -3.17 -29.62 25.47
CA TYR A 827 -3.05 -30.43 24.27
C TYR A 827 -2.20 -31.68 24.49
N GLU A 828 -2.48 -32.73 23.72
CA GLU A 828 -1.63 -33.89 23.57
C GLU A 828 -1.47 -34.26 22.11
N LEU A 829 -0.24 -34.52 21.72
CA LEU A 829 0.14 -35.09 20.44
C LEU A 829 0.65 -36.52 20.68
N VAL A 830 -0.09 -37.49 20.16
CA VAL A 830 0.12 -38.92 20.41
C VAL A 830 0.44 -39.62 19.09
N LEU A 831 1.55 -40.36 19.02
CA LEU A 831 1.89 -41.21 17.86
C LEU A 831 1.84 -42.65 18.28
N SER A 832 0.99 -43.44 17.63
CA SER A 832 0.83 -44.87 17.92
C SER A 832 0.66 -45.19 19.41
N GLY A 833 -0.06 -44.33 20.14
CA GLY A 833 -0.35 -44.49 21.57
C GLY A 833 0.65 -43.85 22.53
N GLU A 834 1.78 -43.34 22.06
CA GLU A 834 2.76 -42.64 22.89
C GLU A 834 2.64 -41.12 22.76
N VAL A 835 2.61 -40.40 23.88
CA VAL A 835 2.58 -38.93 23.91
C VAL A 835 3.97 -38.41 23.52
N ILE A 836 4.08 -37.78 22.36
CA ILE A 836 5.34 -37.16 21.91
C ILE A 836 5.46 -35.73 22.43
N SER A 837 4.35 -35.02 22.51
CA SER A 837 4.31 -33.63 22.98
C SER A 837 3.00 -33.37 23.71
N SER A 838 3.07 -32.63 24.81
CA SER A 838 1.92 -32.16 25.56
C SER A 838 2.27 -30.85 26.25
N GLY A 839 1.28 -29.99 26.42
CA GLY A 839 1.45 -28.70 27.08
C GLY A 839 0.11 -28.01 27.27
N LEU A 840 0.13 -26.81 27.83
CA LEU A 840 -1.06 -25.98 27.90
C LEU A 840 -1.30 -25.31 26.54
N LEU A 841 -2.55 -25.02 26.22
CA LEU A 841 -2.88 -24.35 24.95
C LEU A 841 -2.24 -22.94 24.86
N GLU A 842 -2.02 -22.28 26.01
CA GLU A 842 -1.29 -21.01 26.11
C GLU A 842 0.16 -21.13 25.61
N ASP A 843 0.80 -22.31 25.76
CA ASP A 843 2.17 -22.55 25.28
C ASP A 843 2.27 -22.52 23.75
N LEU A 844 1.12 -22.56 23.05
CA LEU A 844 1.00 -22.53 21.59
C LEU A 844 0.59 -21.16 21.04
N GLN A 845 0.57 -20.10 21.89
CA GLN A 845 0.51 -18.71 21.43
C GLN A 845 1.70 -18.35 20.54
N GLU A 846 2.84 -18.98 20.79
CA GLU A 846 3.97 -19.04 19.89
C GLU A 846 3.97 -20.42 19.19
N PRO A 847 4.03 -20.47 17.85
CA PRO A 847 3.96 -21.75 17.16
C PRO A 847 5.16 -22.62 17.55
N GLN A 848 4.93 -23.91 17.75
CA GLN A 848 5.99 -24.89 18.01
C GLN A 848 6.31 -25.65 16.73
N PHE A 849 7.59 -25.76 16.39
CA PHE A 849 8.04 -26.57 15.26
C PHE A 849 8.34 -27.98 15.76
N ILE A 850 7.55 -28.95 15.33
CA ILE A 850 7.65 -30.34 15.78
C ILE A 850 8.30 -31.17 14.69
N SER A 851 9.24 -32.04 15.10
CA SER A 851 9.82 -33.05 14.23
C SER A 851 9.53 -34.44 14.81
N VAL A 852 9.01 -35.32 13.97
CA VAL A 852 8.68 -36.71 14.32
C VAL A 852 9.52 -37.63 13.45
N ASP A 853 10.37 -38.43 14.10
CA ASP A 853 11.20 -39.43 13.44
C ASP A 853 10.41 -40.72 13.24
N LEU A 854 10.07 -41.03 11.98
CA LEU A 854 9.27 -42.22 11.64
C LEU A 854 10.15 -43.47 11.45
N GLY A 855 11.47 -43.31 11.33
CA GLY A 855 12.40 -44.42 11.04
C GLY A 855 12.87 -45.19 12.27
N ARG A 856 12.87 -44.56 13.45
CA ARG A 856 13.51 -45.09 14.66
C ARG A 856 12.72 -46.18 15.41
N ARG A 857 11.53 -46.56 14.93
CA ARG A 857 10.56 -47.42 15.63
C ARG A 857 9.99 -48.50 14.71
N GLN A 858 10.88 -49.29 14.12
CA GLN A 858 10.55 -50.31 13.11
C GLN A 858 9.57 -51.41 13.56
N GLU A 859 9.25 -51.54 14.86
CA GLU A 859 8.36 -52.58 15.38
C GLU A 859 6.87 -52.21 15.40
N VAL A 860 6.50 -50.93 15.20
CA VAL A 860 5.11 -50.48 15.20
C VAL A 860 4.81 -49.75 13.89
N GLN A 861 3.84 -50.25 13.13
CA GLN A 861 3.36 -49.59 11.93
C GLN A 861 2.78 -48.20 12.31
N HIS A 862 3.53 -47.14 12.02
CA HIS A 862 3.21 -45.77 12.39
C HIS A 862 2.21 -45.14 11.41
N ASP A 863 0.98 -45.61 11.43
CA ASP A 863 -0.05 -45.14 10.50
C ASP A 863 -0.82 -43.92 11.04
N ARG A 864 -0.64 -43.58 12.33
CA ARG A 864 -1.58 -42.69 13.05
C ARG A 864 -0.91 -41.69 13.99
N LEU A 865 -1.15 -40.41 13.71
CA LEU A 865 -0.85 -39.27 14.59
C LEU A 865 -2.16 -38.70 15.15
N ASP A 866 -2.30 -38.69 16.45
CA ASP A 866 -3.48 -38.25 17.19
C ASP A 866 -3.21 -36.87 17.81
N LEU A 867 -4.06 -35.89 17.52
CA LEU A 867 -4.02 -34.58 18.18
C LEU A 867 -5.27 -34.44 19.06
N ARG A 868 -5.07 -34.20 20.36
CA ARG A 868 -6.14 -34.11 21.37
C ARG A 868 -6.08 -32.78 22.10
N LEU A 869 -7.25 -32.18 22.34
CA LEU A 869 -7.50 -31.10 23.28
C LEU A 869 -8.22 -31.69 24.49
N ILE A 870 -7.74 -31.41 25.69
CA ILE A 870 -8.23 -31.99 26.95
C ILE A 870 -8.53 -30.86 27.92
N SER A 871 -9.75 -30.83 28.45
CA SER A 871 -10.14 -29.84 29.46
C SER A 871 -9.61 -30.24 30.84
N GLU A 872 -8.82 -29.38 31.50
CA GLU A 872 -8.25 -29.68 32.83
C GLU A 872 -9.24 -29.44 33.97
N ARG A 873 -10.26 -28.61 33.73
CA ARG A 873 -11.31 -28.24 34.69
C ARG A 873 -12.65 -28.10 33.96
N ALA A 874 -13.76 -28.06 34.69
CA ALA A 874 -15.05 -27.74 34.08
C ALA A 874 -15.12 -26.23 33.81
N TRP A 875 -15.60 -25.84 32.64
CA TRP A 875 -15.79 -24.44 32.27
C TRP A 875 -16.92 -24.28 31.23
N LYS A 876 -17.40 -23.05 31.09
CA LYS A 876 -18.48 -22.69 30.18
C LYS A 876 -17.94 -21.76 29.10
N LEU A 877 -18.15 -22.12 27.84
CA LEU A 877 -17.88 -21.23 26.72
C LEU A 877 -19.03 -20.22 26.63
N GLU A 878 -18.72 -18.92 26.69
CA GLU A 878 -19.75 -17.91 26.49
C GLU A 878 -20.17 -17.89 25.01
N PRO A 879 -21.44 -17.60 24.67
CA PRO A 879 -21.95 -17.64 23.29
C PRO A 879 -21.18 -16.76 22.30
N GLU A 880 -20.50 -15.73 22.78
CA GLU A 880 -19.72 -14.78 21.98
C GLU A 880 -18.23 -15.13 21.88
N GLN A 881 -17.77 -16.14 22.64
CA GLN A 881 -16.35 -16.51 22.73
C GLN A 881 -15.99 -17.61 21.72
N PRO A 882 -14.87 -17.47 20.98
CA PRO A 882 -14.43 -18.52 20.07
C PRO A 882 -13.94 -19.74 20.86
N ALA A 883 -14.44 -20.93 20.49
CA ALA A 883 -13.98 -22.19 21.09
C ALA A 883 -12.45 -22.36 20.93
N PRO A 884 -11.74 -22.88 21.95
CA PRO A 884 -10.32 -23.18 21.88
C PRO A 884 -9.99 -24.11 20.72
N VAL A 885 -8.96 -23.76 19.95
CA VAL A 885 -8.57 -24.47 18.73
C VAL A 885 -7.08 -24.80 18.78
N ILE A 886 -6.73 -25.99 18.30
CA ILE A 886 -5.35 -26.37 17.98
C ILE A 886 -5.26 -26.82 16.53
N ALA A 887 -4.15 -26.49 15.87
CA ALA A 887 -3.91 -26.73 14.46
C ALA A 887 -2.55 -27.37 14.22
N ILE A 888 -2.52 -28.33 13.29
CA ILE A 888 -1.30 -28.78 12.63
C ILE A 888 -1.21 -28.07 11.29
N GLU A 889 -0.12 -27.33 11.09
CA GLU A 889 0.09 -26.45 9.95
C GLU A 889 1.39 -26.77 9.22
N TYR A 890 1.37 -26.65 7.88
CA TYR A 890 2.52 -26.80 7.00
C TYR A 890 3.28 -28.12 7.22
N ALA A 891 2.56 -29.24 7.32
CA ALA A 891 3.17 -30.55 7.48
C ALA A 891 3.95 -30.97 6.22
N PHE A 892 5.19 -31.47 6.34
CA PHE A 892 5.97 -31.98 5.21
C PHE A 892 6.95 -33.08 5.62
N TYR A 893 7.29 -33.95 4.68
CA TYR A 893 8.34 -34.95 4.85
C TYR A 893 9.69 -34.40 4.40
N HIS A 894 10.70 -34.63 5.22
CA HIS A 894 12.09 -34.50 4.82
C HIS A 894 12.66 -35.92 4.63
N HIS A 895 13.12 -36.19 3.42
CA HIS A 895 13.93 -37.37 3.14
C HIS A 895 15.38 -36.93 3.24
N SER A 896 16.11 -37.44 4.23
CA SER A 896 17.57 -37.33 4.22
C SER A 896 18.06 -38.12 3.02
N VAL A 897 18.27 -37.46 1.89
CA VAL A 897 18.92 -38.10 0.75
C VAL A 897 20.35 -38.32 1.18
N ASP A 898 20.76 -39.57 1.29
CA ASP A 898 22.16 -39.91 1.54
C ASP A 898 22.98 -39.29 0.40
N PRO A 899 23.89 -38.35 0.65
CA PRO A 899 24.66 -37.71 -0.42
C PRO A 899 25.44 -38.72 -1.27
N SER A 900 25.69 -39.92 -0.75
CA SER A 900 26.35 -41.02 -1.46
C SER A 900 25.49 -41.72 -2.52
N SER A 901 24.18 -41.42 -2.59
CA SER A 901 23.25 -42.01 -3.54
C SER A 901 23.05 -41.22 -4.84
N TRP A 902 23.87 -40.18 -5.09
CA TRP A 902 23.85 -39.36 -6.31
C TRP A 902 25.05 -39.61 -7.23
#